data_AF-A0A844MKG7-F1
#
_entry.id   AF-A0A844MKG7-F1
#
_cell.length_a   1.000
_cell.length_b   1.000
_cell.length_c   1.000
_cell.angle_alpha   90.00
_cell.angle_beta   90.00
_cell.angle_gamma   90.00
#
_symmetry.space_group_name_H-M   'P 1'
#
loop_
_entity.id
_entity.type
_entity.pdbx_description
1 polymer ?
#
loop_
_entity_poly.entity_id
_entity_poly.type
_entity_poly.pdbx_seq_one_letter_code
_entity_poly.pdbx_strand_id
1 'polypeptide(L)'
;MQNMDTIRFSQFNASLNRSAEGQLIQDLSTPENAQAKSVAEIIQRTNPDVLLINEFDYYEPDPYKAVELFQKNYLSISQNGANPTEYRYAYIAPSNTGISSGFDLNNDGTVVTTPGTRGYGDDAFGFGEFPGQYGMLLLSKYPIDTENLRTFQTFLWKDIPESLLPTIALPDSDTPWYSPEEQEALRLSSKSHWDVPILVNGETIHALVSHPTPPTFDGLEDRNGKRNYDEIRFWADYITPGKGDYIYDDAGNKGGLVAGSRFVIMGDQNADPFDGDSYNNAIRQLLLNPGINTNFIPSSLGGSQQAILQGGANLNHRGNPAFDTADFADTAPGNLRVDYVLPSADLQINNSAVFWPLNTDPLFRLVGTFEPTLPGGYPSSDHKLIWVDLQIPPTEAGKTVPEVDFLGQTVYPTGFIPGGAAGTTALGGLSGITYDAANNVFYAISDDRSQLAPARFYTLTADPSTIATSGATFTNVITLKDANGQEFALNTLDPEGIALTNNGTVFISSEGEANINAGRVSNPFINEFSLTTGQQIRSLPVPTKFLPVIQDTNGNGVVDTGDTQVSGIRNNLAFESLTIAPDQKFLYTATEASLFQDGSIASLNEGSRSRILQYNLVSGQPEKEYLYITDPIAAPPNPATGFADSGLVDLLALDNRGTLLSLERSFSEGVGNTIKIYEISLQGATDIKYYDSLNALSSEQLTAIQPVEKRLLLNLNSLNLPTGTDNIEGISFGPKLADGRQSIVLVSDNNFSQTQFTQIIALGADLVPTAAPTVETRPDLFDDPTLPRDQRADADDPAIYVNSTNPEQSLVLTVVKNAGLRVYDLSGNLLEEINPGNIRYNNIDLQYGFDLGGHPVDIAVATDRNNDKLAIFKINSHPNASGQYLEDITDSSLGTLFQSSPYEPPYSPSERSAYGVALYRSPVTNDYYVFTNRRETGDVAQLKLVDKGNGKIGTELVRNFTVPTTAGRDPQLEGMVTDQELGYLYIGQEDVGIWKYQAEPNGGTTGVLIDKVKDLGGKYLEDDVEGLTIYYGNQGTGYLLTSSQGDNTFVAYTREGNNDFLGRFAVGNNGPIDSVQESDGADVINVPLGSNFPYGVFVTQDGNNLPARLVEDDGEFENVNTNFKLVPWENIAYAFPTPLVLDTTSYDPRNPSPYYLFDSNNTIASPLEVTSLGDIA
;
A
#
# COMPACT_ATOMS: atom_id res chain seq x y z
N MET A 1 -12.42 -7.43 19.35
CA MET A 1 -12.61 -6.70 18.08
C MET A 1 -12.87 -5.25 18.44
N GLN A 2 -11.82 -4.44 18.50
CA GLN A 2 -11.97 -2.99 18.54
C GLN A 2 -12.65 -2.54 17.23
N ASN A 3 -13.47 -1.49 17.30
CA ASN A 3 -14.14 -0.92 16.14
C ASN A 3 -13.08 -0.56 15.09
N MET A 4 -13.05 -1.27 13.95
CA MET A 4 -12.40 -0.75 12.76
C MET A 4 -13.14 0.50 12.33
N ASP A 5 -12.41 1.54 11.93
CA ASP A 5 -13.01 2.80 11.50
C ASP A 5 -13.95 2.54 10.32
N THR A 6 -15.21 2.93 10.54
CA THR A 6 -16.27 2.81 9.55
C THR A 6 -16.35 4.12 8.81
N ILE A 7 -16.13 4.09 7.50
CA ILE A 7 -16.15 5.29 6.66
C ILE A 7 -17.44 5.35 5.87
N ARG A 8 -18.14 6.46 5.99
CA ARG A 8 -19.45 6.67 5.37
C ARG A 8 -19.30 7.36 4.02
N PHE A 9 -19.53 6.60 2.95
CA PHE A 9 -19.70 7.13 1.60
C PHE A 9 -21.18 7.43 1.35
N SER A 10 -21.47 8.63 0.87
CA SER A 10 -22.85 9.11 0.67
C SER A 10 -23.03 9.79 -0.67
N GLN A 11 -24.24 9.70 -1.19
CA GLN A 11 -24.70 10.50 -2.32
C GLN A 11 -25.98 11.23 -1.92
N PHE A 12 -26.11 12.47 -2.39
CA PHE A 12 -27.32 13.25 -2.26
C PHE A 12 -27.52 14.16 -3.47
N ASN A 13 -28.43 13.82 -4.38
CA ASN A 13 -29.00 14.84 -5.27
C ASN A 13 -29.80 15.82 -4.39
N ALA A 14 -29.26 17.02 -4.20
CA ALA A 14 -29.80 17.98 -3.23
C ALA A 14 -30.66 19.06 -3.87
N SER A 15 -30.82 19.01 -5.21
CA SER A 15 -31.54 20.02 -6.00
C SER A 15 -31.18 21.46 -5.63
N LEU A 16 -29.88 21.70 -5.34
CA LEU A 16 -29.30 23.01 -5.09
C LEU A 16 -28.94 23.70 -6.42
N ASN A 17 -29.75 23.48 -7.46
CA ASN A 17 -29.66 24.15 -8.73
C ASN A 17 -30.63 25.35 -8.78
N ARG A 18 -30.40 26.31 -9.66
CA ARG A 18 -31.25 27.49 -9.84
C ARG A 18 -31.53 27.76 -11.30
N SER A 19 -32.56 28.55 -11.57
CA SER A 19 -32.94 28.95 -12.95
C SER A 19 -32.09 30.09 -13.52
N ALA A 20 -31.10 30.61 -12.77
CA ALA A 20 -30.23 31.69 -13.21
C ALA A 20 -28.82 31.51 -12.66
N GLU A 21 -27.83 31.79 -13.51
CA GLU A 21 -26.40 31.72 -13.17
C GLU A 21 -26.07 32.60 -11.96
N GLY A 22 -25.32 32.04 -11.00
CA GLY A 22 -24.92 32.74 -9.77
C GLY A 22 -26.02 32.91 -8.72
N GLN A 23 -27.26 32.50 -8.98
CA GLN A 23 -28.35 32.58 -8.00
C GLN A 23 -28.09 31.68 -6.78
N LEU A 24 -27.45 30.52 -6.97
CA LEU A 24 -27.09 29.65 -5.84
C LEU A 24 -26.15 30.36 -4.86
N ILE A 25 -25.16 31.10 -5.38
CA ILE A 25 -24.25 31.93 -4.55
C ILE A 25 -25.04 32.97 -3.77
N GLN A 26 -26.01 33.64 -4.39
CA GLN A 26 -26.85 34.61 -3.71
C GLN A 26 -27.64 33.95 -2.56
N ASP A 27 -28.25 32.80 -2.82
CA ASP A 27 -29.03 32.06 -1.82
C ASP A 27 -28.17 31.58 -0.64
N LEU A 28 -26.95 31.11 -0.92
CA LEU A 28 -26.01 30.63 0.08
C LEU A 28 -25.27 31.75 0.82
N SER A 29 -25.32 32.99 0.32
CA SER A 29 -24.60 34.14 0.90
C SER A 29 -25.09 34.52 2.31
N THR A 30 -26.30 34.12 2.68
CA THR A 30 -26.88 34.28 4.02
C THR A 30 -27.23 32.91 4.59
N PRO A 31 -27.33 32.73 5.92
CA PRO A 31 -27.72 31.45 6.52
C PRO A 31 -29.24 31.29 6.60
N GLU A 32 -30.02 31.81 5.64
CA GLU A 32 -31.49 31.88 5.75
C GLU A 32 -32.27 31.10 4.67
N ASN A 33 -31.60 30.54 3.65
CA ASN A 33 -32.28 29.76 2.63
C ASN A 33 -32.84 28.46 3.25
N ALA A 34 -34.16 28.28 3.15
CA ALA A 34 -34.87 27.18 3.82
C ALA A 34 -34.48 25.79 3.28
N GLN A 35 -34.30 25.66 1.96
CA GLN A 35 -33.90 24.41 1.33
C GLN A 35 -32.48 24.03 1.76
N ALA A 36 -31.54 24.97 1.68
CA ALA A 36 -30.15 24.74 2.09
C ALA A 36 -30.03 24.40 3.59
N LYS A 37 -30.88 24.95 4.47
CA LYS A 37 -30.97 24.53 5.88
C LYS A 37 -31.42 23.08 6.02
N SER A 38 -32.45 22.67 5.28
CA SER A 38 -32.94 21.28 5.31
C SER A 38 -31.87 20.31 4.82
N VAL A 39 -31.22 20.62 3.69
CA VAL A 39 -30.12 19.83 3.12
C VAL A 39 -28.97 19.72 4.13
N ALA A 40 -28.53 20.85 4.70
CA ALA A 40 -27.45 20.85 5.68
C ALA A 40 -27.81 20.09 6.97
N GLU A 41 -29.05 20.19 7.45
CA GLU A 41 -29.50 19.42 8.62
C GLU A 41 -29.46 17.91 8.35
N ILE A 42 -29.87 17.47 7.15
CA ILE A 42 -29.77 16.06 6.75
C ILE A 42 -28.29 15.63 6.78
N ILE A 43 -27.41 16.38 6.12
CA ILE A 43 -25.96 16.07 6.06
C ILE A 43 -25.33 16.05 7.46
N GLN A 44 -25.69 16.97 8.35
CA GLN A 44 -25.17 17.00 9.73
C GLN A 44 -25.63 15.80 10.57
N ARG A 45 -26.85 15.31 10.33
CA ARG A 45 -27.40 14.14 11.05
C ARG A 45 -26.89 12.82 10.52
N THR A 46 -26.67 12.72 9.20
CA THR A 46 -26.10 11.54 8.58
C THR A 46 -24.58 11.53 8.67
N ASN A 47 -23.94 12.69 8.87
CA ASN A 47 -22.50 12.89 9.03
C ASN A 47 -21.63 12.08 8.04
N PRO A 48 -21.82 12.23 6.71
CA PRO A 48 -20.95 11.58 5.73
C PRO A 48 -19.48 11.92 5.93
N ASP A 49 -18.60 11.00 5.53
CA ASP A 49 -17.16 11.27 5.47
C ASP A 49 -16.73 11.65 4.07
N VAL A 50 -17.32 11.00 3.06
CA VAL A 50 -17.25 11.36 1.64
C VAL A 50 -18.67 11.54 1.12
N LEU A 51 -18.98 12.71 0.57
CA LEU A 51 -20.31 13.09 0.12
C LEU A 51 -20.27 13.63 -1.31
N LEU A 52 -20.95 12.95 -2.22
CA LEU A 52 -21.30 13.48 -3.53
C LEU A 52 -22.64 14.22 -3.46
N ILE A 53 -22.65 15.49 -3.86
CA ILE A 53 -23.86 16.28 -4.05
C ILE A 53 -24.10 16.45 -5.55
N ASN A 54 -25.17 15.87 -6.06
CA ASN A 54 -25.65 16.14 -7.42
C ASN A 54 -26.57 17.37 -7.41
N GLU A 55 -26.66 18.02 -8.57
CA GLU A 55 -27.40 19.27 -8.78
C GLU A 55 -26.95 20.42 -7.90
N PHE A 56 -25.63 20.61 -7.83
CA PHE A 56 -25.00 21.77 -7.23
C PHE A 56 -24.44 22.67 -8.34
N ASP A 57 -25.02 23.86 -8.54
CA ASP A 57 -24.62 24.73 -9.65
C ASP A 57 -23.13 25.10 -9.58
N TYR A 58 -22.45 24.92 -10.71
CA TYR A 58 -21.08 25.35 -10.93
C TYR A 58 -21.05 26.79 -11.47
N TYR A 59 -20.12 27.61 -10.99
CA TYR A 59 -19.99 29.02 -11.38
C TYR A 59 -18.56 29.33 -11.83
N GLU A 60 -18.33 29.28 -13.15
CA GLU A 60 -17.00 29.43 -13.77
C GLU A 60 -16.18 30.64 -13.27
N PRO A 61 -16.76 31.85 -13.05
CA PRO A 61 -15.96 32.99 -12.61
C PRO A 61 -15.36 32.85 -11.19
N ASP A 62 -15.96 32.01 -10.34
CA ASP A 62 -15.46 31.70 -9.00
C ASP A 62 -15.97 30.31 -8.56
N PRO A 63 -15.33 29.22 -9.04
CA PRO A 63 -15.87 27.85 -8.95
C PRO A 63 -16.20 27.40 -7.53
N TYR A 64 -15.37 27.77 -6.56
CA TYR A 64 -15.52 27.36 -5.17
C TYR A 64 -16.46 28.25 -4.37
N LYS A 65 -17.01 29.33 -4.94
CA LYS A 65 -17.73 30.32 -4.14
C LYS A 65 -18.96 29.77 -3.45
N ALA A 66 -19.77 29.02 -4.18
CA ALA A 66 -20.96 28.38 -3.62
C ALA A 66 -20.57 27.34 -2.56
N VAL A 67 -19.47 26.60 -2.77
CA VAL A 67 -18.95 25.60 -1.83
C VAL A 67 -18.56 26.27 -0.51
N GLU A 68 -17.75 27.33 -0.55
CA GLU A 68 -17.34 28.10 0.63
C GLU A 68 -18.55 28.61 1.43
N LEU A 69 -19.55 29.17 0.73
CA LEU A 69 -20.73 29.72 1.36
C LEU A 69 -21.62 28.63 1.97
N PHE A 70 -21.77 27.48 1.31
CA PHE A 70 -22.50 26.34 1.85
C PHE A 70 -21.82 25.79 3.09
N GLN A 71 -20.50 25.58 3.04
CA GLN A 71 -19.70 25.14 4.19
C GLN A 71 -19.84 26.12 5.36
N LYS A 72 -19.58 27.40 5.13
CA LYS A 72 -19.53 28.43 6.16
C LYS A 72 -20.88 28.74 6.80
N ASN A 73 -21.92 28.92 5.99
CA ASN A 73 -23.21 29.44 6.47
C ASN A 73 -24.20 28.33 6.84
N TYR A 74 -23.96 27.07 6.42
CA TYR A 74 -24.91 25.98 6.61
C TYR A 74 -24.27 24.75 7.27
N LEU A 75 -23.19 24.18 6.73
CA LEU A 75 -22.61 22.94 7.25
C LEU A 75 -21.85 23.14 8.58
N SER A 76 -21.09 24.24 8.69
CA SER A 76 -20.29 24.59 9.88
C SER A 76 -21.11 25.25 11.00
N ILE A 77 -22.43 25.35 10.83
CA ILE A 77 -23.34 25.93 11.83
C ILE A 77 -24.46 24.94 12.13
N SER A 78 -24.72 24.70 13.41
CA SER A 78 -25.74 23.72 13.84
C SER A 78 -27.12 24.04 13.27
N GLN A 79 -27.72 23.07 12.57
CA GLN A 79 -29.12 23.13 12.14
C GLN A 79 -29.99 22.37 13.14
N ASN A 80 -30.84 23.08 13.88
CA ASN A 80 -31.79 22.50 14.85
C ASN A 80 -31.16 21.47 15.82
N GLY A 81 -29.96 21.79 16.33
CA GLY A 81 -29.24 20.94 17.31
C GLY A 81 -28.50 19.75 16.71
N ALA A 82 -28.46 19.62 15.38
CA ALA A 82 -27.53 18.70 14.72
C ALA A 82 -26.08 19.25 14.83
N ASN A 83 -25.11 18.37 14.98
CA ASN A 83 -23.71 18.77 15.11
C ASN A 83 -23.23 19.39 13.79
N PRO A 84 -22.54 20.54 13.81
CA PRO A 84 -21.84 21.03 12.63
C PRO A 84 -20.93 19.97 12.01
N THR A 85 -20.78 20.01 10.70
CA THR A 85 -19.84 19.15 9.96
C THR A 85 -18.96 20.01 9.07
N GLU A 86 -17.69 19.65 8.97
CA GLU A 86 -16.68 20.38 8.19
C GLU A 86 -16.02 19.41 7.21
N TYR A 87 -15.93 19.81 5.95
CA TYR A 87 -15.22 19.07 4.91
C TYR A 87 -14.02 19.89 4.48
N ARG A 88 -12.83 19.39 4.79
CA ARG A 88 -11.57 20.09 4.50
C ARG A 88 -11.20 20.05 3.03
N TYR A 89 -11.68 19.02 2.33
CA TYR A 89 -11.40 18.80 0.92
C TYR A 89 -12.70 18.87 0.14
N ALA A 90 -12.64 19.56 -1.00
CA ALA A 90 -13.75 19.68 -1.91
C ALA A 90 -13.24 19.59 -3.34
N TYR A 91 -14.00 18.93 -4.20
CA TYR A 91 -13.75 18.92 -5.64
C TYR A 91 -15.01 19.36 -6.37
N ILE A 92 -14.86 20.38 -7.21
CA ILE A 92 -15.90 20.91 -8.08
C ILE A 92 -15.27 21.23 -9.43
N ALA A 93 -15.94 20.87 -10.53
CA ALA A 93 -15.43 21.05 -11.88
C ALA A 93 -16.57 21.34 -12.88
N PRO A 94 -16.26 21.83 -14.09
CA PRO A 94 -17.25 22.08 -15.13
C PRO A 94 -18.10 20.85 -15.48
N SER A 95 -19.35 21.11 -15.85
CA SER A 95 -20.33 20.13 -16.33
C SER A 95 -20.74 20.47 -17.76
N ASN A 96 -21.12 19.47 -18.57
CA ASN A 96 -21.63 19.67 -19.93
C ASN A 96 -23.01 20.34 -19.99
N THR A 97 -23.72 20.40 -18.86
CA THR A 97 -25.00 21.06 -18.73
C THR A 97 -24.92 22.55 -19.02
N GLY A 98 -25.74 22.99 -19.97
CA GLY A 98 -25.81 24.38 -20.41
C GLY A 98 -24.54 24.88 -21.12
N ILE A 99 -23.61 24.02 -21.51
CA ILE A 99 -22.53 24.41 -22.44
C ILE A 99 -23.09 24.29 -23.86
N SER A 100 -23.19 25.43 -24.55
CA SER A 100 -23.62 25.50 -25.96
C SER A 100 -22.83 24.52 -26.84
N SER A 101 -23.52 23.64 -27.56
CA SER A 101 -22.88 22.73 -28.53
C SER A 101 -22.54 23.45 -29.84
N GLY A 102 -23.29 24.51 -30.18
CA GLY A 102 -23.22 25.18 -31.48
C GLY A 102 -24.03 24.48 -32.58
N PHE A 103 -24.80 23.45 -32.23
CA PHE A 103 -25.64 22.65 -33.13
C PHE A 103 -27.11 22.68 -32.69
N ASP A 104 -28.01 22.32 -33.61
CA ASP A 104 -29.46 22.14 -33.39
C ASP A 104 -29.69 20.69 -32.94
N LEU A 105 -29.51 20.40 -31.65
CA LEU A 105 -29.49 19.03 -31.14
C LEU A 105 -30.90 18.44 -30.97
N ASN A 106 -31.92 19.28 -30.95
CA ASN A 106 -33.33 18.90 -30.85
C ASN A 106 -34.05 18.85 -32.21
N ASN A 107 -33.37 19.24 -33.31
CA ASN A 107 -33.89 19.28 -34.67
C ASN A 107 -35.14 20.18 -34.84
N ASP A 108 -35.22 21.30 -34.12
CA ASP A 108 -36.34 22.26 -34.23
C ASP A 108 -36.17 23.29 -35.36
N GLY A 109 -34.99 23.30 -36.00
CA GLY A 109 -34.61 24.20 -37.09
C GLY A 109 -33.87 25.46 -36.64
N THR A 110 -33.53 25.58 -35.36
CA THR A 110 -32.87 26.73 -34.75
C THR A 110 -31.66 26.28 -33.95
N VAL A 111 -30.55 27.03 -34.05
CA VAL A 111 -29.40 26.86 -33.13
C VAL A 111 -29.42 27.99 -32.11
N VAL A 112 -29.54 27.66 -30.83
CA VAL A 112 -29.62 28.62 -29.72
C VAL A 112 -28.36 28.57 -28.86
N THR A 113 -27.48 29.57 -29.00
CA THR A 113 -26.17 29.60 -28.31
C THR A 113 -26.05 30.63 -27.19
N THR A 114 -27.12 31.37 -26.88
CA THR A 114 -27.12 32.44 -25.86
C THR A 114 -27.92 32.02 -24.61
N PRO A 115 -27.28 31.88 -23.43
CA PRO A 115 -27.96 31.53 -22.17
C PRO A 115 -29.20 32.40 -21.89
N GLY A 116 -30.24 31.78 -21.34
CA GLY A 116 -31.54 32.43 -21.05
C GLY A 116 -32.43 32.71 -22.27
N THR A 117 -32.01 32.31 -23.47
CA THR A 117 -32.88 32.29 -24.65
C THR A 117 -33.71 31.01 -24.66
N ARG A 118 -35.02 31.09 -24.95
CA ARG A 118 -35.87 29.90 -25.07
C ARG A 118 -35.27 28.92 -26.09
N GLY A 119 -35.09 27.66 -25.68
CA GLY A 119 -34.46 26.61 -26.49
C GLY A 119 -32.96 26.44 -26.22
N TYR A 120 -32.33 27.28 -25.38
CA TYR A 120 -30.90 27.19 -25.11
C TYR A 120 -30.48 25.84 -24.53
N GLY A 121 -31.22 25.33 -23.54
CA GLY A 121 -30.91 24.04 -22.94
C GLY A 121 -31.05 22.86 -23.89
N ASP A 122 -31.93 22.97 -24.88
CA ASP A 122 -32.17 21.90 -25.86
C ASP A 122 -30.98 21.70 -26.84
N ASP A 123 -30.14 22.74 -27.02
CA ASP A 123 -28.97 22.77 -27.91
C ASP A 123 -27.61 22.71 -27.16
N ALA A 124 -27.63 22.56 -25.84
CA ALA A 124 -26.44 22.37 -25.04
C ALA A 124 -25.94 20.91 -25.06
N PHE A 125 -24.65 20.66 -24.81
CA PHE A 125 -24.10 19.29 -24.75
C PHE A 125 -24.82 18.41 -23.71
N GLY A 126 -25.32 19.01 -22.63
CA GLY A 126 -26.36 18.47 -21.77
C GLY A 126 -27.35 19.58 -21.41
N PHE A 127 -28.59 19.22 -21.12
CA PHE A 127 -29.65 20.20 -20.87
C PHE A 127 -29.32 21.10 -19.67
N GLY A 128 -29.36 22.41 -19.89
CA GLY A 128 -29.18 23.45 -18.86
C GLY A 128 -29.33 24.84 -19.47
N GLU A 129 -29.91 25.77 -18.72
CA GLU A 129 -30.22 27.14 -19.16
C GLU A 129 -29.00 28.09 -19.11
N PHE A 130 -27.93 27.66 -18.44
CA PHE A 130 -26.62 28.32 -18.39
C PHE A 130 -25.51 27.30 -18.09
N PRO A 131 -24.25 27.57 -18.50
CA PRO A 131 -23.12 26.69 -18.21
C PRO A 131 -22.96 26.41 -16.72
N GLY A 132 -22.98 25.14 -16.33
CA GLY A 132 -22.78 24.71 -14.93
C GLY A 132 -24.07 24.49 -14.12
N GLN A 133 -25.25 24.75 -14.68
CA GLN A 133 -26.52 24.38 -14.02
C GLN A 133 -26.58 22.86 -13.80
N TYR A 134 -27.10 22.38 -12.67
CA TYR A 134 -27.14 20.93 -12.35
C TYR A 134 -25.76 20.25 -12.22
N GLY A 135 -24.74 21.01 -11.84
CA GLY A 135 -23.39 20.49 -11.61
C GLY A 135 -23.30 19.48 -10.47
N MET A 136 -22.07 19.12 -10.10
CA MET A 136 -21.78 18.17 -9.03
C MET A 136 -20.74 18.76 -8.08
N LEU A 137 -20.77 18.35 -6.83
CA LEU A 137 -19.81 18.73 -5.80
C LEU A 137 -19.44 17.49 -4.99
N LEU A 138 -18.15 17.16 -4.89
CA LEU A 138 -17.65 16.16 -3.96
C LEU A 138 -17.06 16.85 -2.73
N LEU A 139 -17.49 16.44 -1.53
CA LEU A 139 -16.95 16.89 -0.24
C LEU A 139 -16.32 15.71 0.48
N SER A 140 -15.15 15.90 1.08
CA SER A 140 -14.44 14.84 1.81
C SER A 140 -13.78 15.37 3.07
N LYS A 141 -13.87 14.57 4.15
CA LYS A 141 -13.07 14.76 5.37
C LYS A 141 -11.63 14.25 5.19
N TYR A 142 -11.43 13.38 4.21
CA TYR A 142 -10.16 12.76 3.82
C TYR A 142 -9.54 13.46 2.61
N PRO A 143 -8.20 13.50 2.50
CA PRO A 143 -7.53 14.11 1.35
C PRO A 143 -8.01 13.57 0.01
N ILE A 144 -8.15 14.47 -0.97
CA ILE A 144 -8.38 14.13 -2.37
C ILE A 144 -7.02 14.19 -3.07
N ASP A 145 -6.63 13.09 -3.72
CA ASP A 145 -5.44 13.08 -4.57
C ASP A 145 -5.76 13.78 -5.90
N THR A 146 -5.43 15.07 -5.96
CA THR A 146 -5.69 15.89 -7.13
C THR A 146 -4.73 15.65 -8.29
N GLU A 147 -3.59 15.00 -8.05
CA GLU A 147 -2.58 14.74 -9.09
C GLU A 147 -3.00 13.55 -9.96
N ASN A 148 -3.61 12.52 -9.35
CA ASN A 148 -4.06 11.31 -10.04
C ASN A 148 -5.56 11.30 -10.38
N LEU A 149 -6.25 12.43 -10.17
CA LEU A 149 -7.67 12.60 -10.50
C LEU A 149 -7.90 12.58 -12.01
N ARG A 150 -8.97 11.92 -12.47
CA ARG A 150 -9.35 11.89 -13.90
C ARG A 150 -10.77 12.41 -14.11
N THR A 151 -10.94 13.24 -15.14
CA THR A 151 -12.25 13.70 -15.60
C THR A 151 -12.53 13.23 -17.02
N PHE A 152 -13.79 12.95 -17.33
CA PHE A 152 -14.22 12.47 -18.64
C PHE A 152 -15.35 13.35 -19.18
N GLN A 153 -15.24 14.67 -19.00
CA GLN A 153 -16.24 15.62 -19.45
C GLN A 153 -16.34 15.61 -20.98
N THR A 154 -15.21 15.54 -21.66
CA THR A 154 -15.10 15.71 -23.12
C THR A 154 -15.06 14.41 -23.91
N PHE A 155 -15.12 13.26 -23.24
CA PHE A 155 -15.18 11.94 -23.88
C PHE A 155 -16.38 11.85 -24.84
N LEU A 156 -16.15 11.44 -26.09
CA LEU A 156 -17.17 11.46 -27.14
C LEU A 156 -18.07 10.22 -27.10
N TRP A 157 -19.37 10.40 -27.35
CA TRP A 157 -20.31 9.28 -27.31
C TRP A 157 -20.02 8.26 -28.42
N LYS A 158 -19.65 8.72 -29.62
CA LYS A 158 -19.29 7.86 -30.75
C LYS A 158 -18.08 6.95 -30.49
N ASP A 159 -17.23 7.28 -29.51
CA ASP A 159 -15.99 6.56 -29.23
C ASP A 159 -16.21 5.35 -28.30
N ILE A 160 -17.44 5.14 -27.79
CA ILE A 160 -17.83 3.85 -27.22
C ILE A 160 -17.91 2.79 -28.32
N PRO A 161 -17.25 1.63 -28.16
CA PRO A 161 -17.39 0.50 -29.07
C PRO A 161 -18.87 0.05 -29.16
N GLU A 162 -19.40 0.05 -30.39
CA GLU A 162 -20.82 -0.26 -30.64
C GLU A 162 -21.77 0.66 -29.85
N SER A 163 -21.44 1.96 -29.75
CA SER A 163 -22.28 2.95 -29.07
C SER A 163 -23.73 2.93 -29.55
N LEU A 164 -24.65 3.25 -28.64
CA LEU A 164 -26.07 3.45 -28.93
C LEU A 164 -26.38 4.86 -29.43
N LEU A 165 -25.35 5.63 -29.83
CA LEU A 165 -25.54 6.95 -30.43
C LEU A 165 -26.57 6.86 -31.59
N PRO A 166 -27.69 7.60 -31.54
CA PRO A 166 -28.78 7.45 -32.49
C PRO A 166 -28.36 7.68 -33.95
N THR A 167 -28.40 6.60 -34.74
CA THR A 167 -28.16 6.62 -36.19
C THR A 167 -29.45 6.69 -37.01
N ILE A 168 -30.62 6.81 -36.37
CA ILE A 168 -31.93 6.97 -37.02
C ILE A 168 -32.76 8.06 -36.32
N ALA A 169 -33.41 8.93 -37.10
CA ALA A 169 -34.21 10.06 -36.60
C ALA A 169 -35.67 9.70 -36.25
N LEU A 170 -36.22 8.65 -36.88
CA LEU A 170 -37.56 8.11 -36.66
C LEU A 170 -37.55 6.59 -36.86
N PRO A 171 -38.51 5.85 -36.27
CA PRO A 171 -38.74 4.45 -36.64
C PRO A 171 -38.94 4.35 -38.17
N ASP A 172 -38.16 3.50 -38.83
CA ASP A 172 -38.12 3.29 -40.29
C ASP A 172 -37.43 4.39 -41.15
N SER A 173 -36.56 5.22 -40.56
CA SER A 173 -35.72 6.21 -41.28
C SER A 173 -34.28 5.71 -41.48
N ASP A 174 -33.68 5.98 -42.65
CA ASP A 174 -32.24 5.80 -42.93
C ASP A 174 -31.40 7.06 -42.61
N THR A 175 -32.04 8.14 -42.13
CA THR A 175 -31.37 9.40 -41.77
C THR A 175 -31.06 9.44 -40.27
N PRO A 176 -29.81 9.71 -39.85
CA PRO A 176 -29.45 9.83 -38.44
C PRO A 176 -30.10 11.04 -37.77
N TRP A 177 -30.35 10.94 -36.46
CA TRP A 177 -30.85 12.09 -35.68
C TRP A 177 -29.79 13.18 -35.63
N TYR A 178 -28.54 12.78 -35.37
CA TYR A 178 -27.40 13.69 -35.34
C TYR A 178 -26.66 13.70 -36.69
N SER A 179 -26.32 14.88 -37.20
CA SER A 179 -25.46 15.03 -38.38
C SER A 179 -24.05 14.47 -38.13
N PRO A 180 -23.27 14.12 -39.17
CA PRO A 180 -21.89 13.68 -38.98
C PRO A 180 -21.03 14.66 -38.18
N GLU A 181 -21.24 15.96 -38.37
CA GLU A 181 -20.56 17.02 -37.61
C GLU A 181 -20.97 17.03 -36.13
N GLU A 182 -22.25 16.80 -35.82
CA GLU A 182 -22.73 16.66 -34.44
C GLU A 182 -22.18 15.41 -33.77
N GLN A 183 -22.11 14.28 -34.48
CA GLN A 183 -21.55 13.02 -33.96
C GLN A 183 -20.07 13.15 -33.58
N GLU A 184 -19.32 13.95 -34.32
CA GLU A 184 -17.91 14.25 -34.01
C GLU A 184 -17.73 15.19 -32.79
N ALA A 185 -18.78 15.90 -32.39
CA ALA A 185 -18.74 16.86 -31.29
C ALA A 185 -19.46 16.38 -30.01
N LEU A 186 -20.43 15.48 -30.13
CA LEU A 186 -21.33 15.11 -29.03
C LEU A 186 -20.61 14.28 -27.97
N ARG A 187 -20.52 14.86 -26.79
CA ARG A 187 -19.92 14.25 -25.59
C ARG A 187 -20.85 13.18 -25.02
N LEU A 188 -20.29 12.09 -24.50
CA LEU A 188 -21.06 11.03 -23.82
C LEU A 188 -21.74 11.58 -22.58
N SER A 189 -20.96 12.12 -21.64
CA SER A 189 -21.47 12.65 -20.38
C SER A 189 -22.42 13.82 -20.62
N SER A 190 -23.65 13.77 -20.12
CA SER A 190 -24.58 14.89 -20.13
C SER A 190 -24.22 15.94 -19.07
N LYS A 191 -23.69 15.48 -17.92
CA LYS A 191 -23.05 16.32 -16.90
C LYS A 191 -21.54 16.10 -16.92
N SER A 192 -21.06 15.09 -16.19
CA SER A 192 -19.67 14.62 -16.24
C SER A 192 -19.52 13.25 -15.57
N HIS A 193 -18.37 12.62 -15.79
CA HIS A 193 -17.86 11.46 -15.05
C HIS A 193 -16.52 11.85 -14.45
N TRP A 194 -16.31 11.59 -13.16
CA TRP A 194 -15.03 11.83 -12.47
C TRP A 194 -14.58 10.57 -11.75
N ASP A 195 -13.30 10.24 -11.87
CA ASP A 195 -12.60 9.31 -11.00
C ASP A 195 -11.76 10.14 -10.02
N VAL A 196 -12.20 10.19 -8.77
CA VAL A 196 -11.61 11.02 -7.71
C VAL A 196 -11.00 10.14 -6.62
N PRO A 197 -9.67 9.97 -6.59
CA PRO A 197 -9.02 9.14 -5.57
C PRO A 197 -9.04 9.83 -4.19
N ILE A 198 -9.55 9.12 -3.18
CA ILE A 198 -9.62 9.57 -1.78
C ILE A 198 -8.63 8.76 -0.95
N LEU A 199 -7.79 9.44 -0.17
CA LEU A 199 -6.78 8.81 0.68
C LEU A 199 -7.36 8.52 2.07
N VAL A 200 -7.59 7.25 2.39
CA VAL A 200 -8.20 6.82 3.64
C VAL A 200 -7.31 5.77 4.30
N ASN A 201 -6.79 6.07 5.51
CA ASN A 201 -5.95 5.15 6.29
C ASN A 201 -4.75 4.57 5.49
N GLY A 202 -4.11 5.39 4.66
CA GLY A 202 -2.98 4.97 3.81
C GLY A 202 -3.36 4.24 2.51
N GLU A 203 -4.65 4.00 2.28
CA GLU A 203 -5.18 3.35 1.08
C GLU A 203 -5.89 4.35 0.16
N THR A 204 -5.81 4.12 -1.15
CA THR A 204 -6.56 4.90 -2.13
C THR A 204 -7.91 4.24 -2.42
N ILE A 205 -8.99 5.00 -2.27
CA ILE A 205 -10.34 4.59 -2.68
C ILE A 205 -10.86 5.55 -3.74
N HIS A 206 -11.11 5.03 -4.93
CA HIS A 206 -11.61 5.81 -6.05
C HIS A 206 -13.10 6.10 -5.89
N ALA A 207 -13.48 7.37 -5.68
CA ALA A 207 -14.86 7.83 -5.80
C ALA A 207 -15.18 8.03 -7.28
N LEU A 208 -15.86 7.05 -7.89
CA LEU A 208 -16.28 7.08 -9.29
C LEU A 208 -17.65 7.75 -9.38
N VAL A 209 -17.67 9.04 -9.66
CA VAL A 209 -18.87 9.87 -9.52
C VAL A 209 -19.43 10.34 -10.84
N SER A 210 -20.74 10.23 -11.01
CA SER A 210 -21.43 10.68 -12.21
C SER A 210 -22.85 11.18 -11.94
N HIS A 211 -23.39 11.88 -12.91
CA HIS A 211 -24.81 12.22 -13.00
C HIS A 211 -25.28 12.03 -14.45
N PRO A 212 -25.58 10.79 -14.87
CA PRO A 212 -26.12 10.50 -16.19
C PRO A 212 -27.41 11.25 -16.51
N THR A 213 -27.76 11.27 -17.79
CA THR A 213 -28.99 11.91 -18.26
C THR A 213 -30.22 11.15 -17.74
N PRO A 214 -31.30 11.84 -17.33
CA PRO A 214 -32.60 11.21 -17.15
C PRO A 214 -33.04 10.51 -18.44
N PRO A 215 -33.54 9.26 -18.42
CA PRO A 215 -33.87 8.49 -19.62
C PRO A 215 -35.20 8.88 -20.27
N THR A 216 -35.69 10.10 -20.03
CA THR A 216 -36.99 10.61 -20.48
C THR A 216 -36.81 11.98 -21.16
N PHE A 217 -37.91 12.68 -21.50
CA PHE A 217 -37.92 14.01 -22.15
C PHE A 217 -37.47 14.03 -23.62
N ASP A 218 -37.71 12.94 -24.34
CA ASP A 218 -37.44 12.79 -25.77
C ASP A 218 -38.54 11.97 -26.48
N GLY A 219 -38.37 11.70 -27.79
CA GLY A 219 -39.34 11.00 -28.61
C GLY A 219 -39.05 9.51 -28.79
N LEU A 220 -39.65 8.92 -29.83
CA LEU A 220 -39.52 7.48 -30.14
C LEU A 220 -38.08 7.06 -30.51
N GLU A 221 -37.21 8.02 -30.79
CA GLU A 221 -35.79 7.80 -31.04
C GLU A 221 -35.00 7.37 -29.79
N ASP A 222 -35.52 7.67 -28.59
CA ASP A 222 -34.97 7.31 -27.27
C ASP A 222 -33.48 7.68 -27.11
N ARG A 223 -33.15 8.96 -27.30
CA ARG A 223 -31.79 9.49 -27.21
C ARG A 223 -31.30 9.46 -25.78
N ASN A 224 -32.16 9.87 -24.86
CA ASN A 224 -31.85 10.00 -23.45
C ASN A 224 -31.76 8.63 -22.78
N GLY A 225 -32.66 7.68 -23.07
CA GLY A 225 -32.53 6.31 -22.56
C GLY A 225 -31.27 5.61 -23.09
N LYS A 226 -30.93 5.78 -24.38
CA LYS A 226 -29.69 5.24 -24.95
C LYS A 226 -28.43 5.91 -24.43
N ARG A 227 -28.44 7.24 -24.24
CA ARG A 227 -27.31 7.97 -23.66
C ARG A 227 -27.09 7.57 -22.21
N ASN A 228 -28.16 7.48 -21.41
CA ASN A 228 -28.11 6.98 -20.04
C ASN A 228 -27.52 5.57 -19.98
N TYR A 229 -27.93 4.69 -20.90
CA TYR A 229 -27.37 3.33 -21.01
C TYR A 229 -25.86 3.34 -21.20
N ASP A 230 -25.36 4.14 -22.13
CA ASP A 230 -23.94 4.23 -22.45
C ASP A 230 -23.12 5.01 -21.39
N GLU A 231 -23.73 5.99 -20.72
CA GLU A 231 -23.14 6.65 -19.54
C GLU A 231 -22.98 5.66 -18.38
N ILE A 232 -23.96 4.79 -18.12
CA ILE A 232 -23.81 3.74 -17.09
C ILE A 232 -22.83 2.65 -17.54
N ARG A 233 -22.85 2.29 -18.83
CA ARG A 233 -21.90 1.34 -19.42
C ARG A 233 -20.46 1.84 -19.28
N PHE A 234 -20.24 3.14 -19.38
CA PHE A 234 -18.93 3.75 -19.18
C PHE A 234 -18.29 3.27 -17.88
N TRP A 235 -19.01 3.34 -16.75
CA TRP A 235 -18.49 2.82 -15.49
C TRP A 235 -18.31 1.31 -15.48
N ALA A 236 -19.25 0.56 -16.06
CA ALA A 236 -19.14 -0.90 -16.14
C ALA A 236 -17.88 -1.33 -16.90
N ASP A 237 -17.58 -0.69 -18.04
CA ASP A 237 -16.38 -0.95 -18.84
C ASP A 237 -15.12 -0.39 -18.15
N TYR A 238 -15.20 0.77 -17.49
CA TYR A 238 -14.10 1.39 -16.76
C TYR A 238 -13.56 0.51 -15.63
N ILE A 239 -14.44 -0.11 -14.82
CA ILE A 239 -14.02 -0.97 -13.70
C ILE A 239 -13.69 -2.41 -14.11
N THR A 240 -14.04 -2.81 -15.34
CA THR A 240 -13.85 -4.20 -15.77
C THR A 240 -12.50 -4.34 -16.48
N PRO A 241 -11.58 -5.17 -15.96
CA PRO A 241 -10.25 -5.34 -16.56
C PRO A 241 -10.33 -5.67 -18.07
N GLY A 242 -9.58 -4.92 -18.88
CA GLY A 242 -9.52 -5.07 -20.34
C GLY A 242 -10.74 -4.60 -21.13
N LYS A 243 -11.76 -4.02 -20.48
CA LYS A 243 -12.93 -3.43 -21.17
C LYS A 243 -12.79 -1.93 -21.38
N GLY A 244 -12.11 -1.22 -20.47
CA GLY A 244 -11.94 0.23 -20.49
C GLY A 244 -10.81 0.76 -21.39
N ASP A 245 -10.14 -0.06 -22.21
CA ASP A 245 -8.96 0.36 -23.00
C ASP A 245 -9.24 1.50 -24.00
N TYR A 246 -10.50 1.65 -24.41
CA TYR A 246 -10.94 2.71 -25.32
C TYR A 246 -11.19 4.05 -24.62
N ILE A 247 -11.30 4.05 -23.27
CA ILE A 247 -11.62 5.22 -22.47
C ILE A 247 -10.40 6.13 -22.39
N TYR A 248 -10.60 7.43 -22.62
CA TYR A 248 -9.58 8.47 -22.43
C TYR A 248 -10.14 9.60 -21.57
N ASP A 249 -9.32 10.13 -20.67
CA ASP A 249 -9.69 11.29 -19.86
C ASP A 249 -9.47 12.63 -20.61
N ASP A 250 -9.87 13.73 -19.99
CA ASP A 250 -9.75 15.08 -20.56
C ASP A 250 -8.28 15.53 -20.74
N ALA A 251 -7.31 14.84 -20.12
CA ALA A 251 -5.88 15.02 -20.31
C ALA A 251 -5.29 14.11 -21.41
N GLY A 252 -6.08 13.17 -21.93
CA GLY A 252 -5.71 12.23 -22.98
C GLY A 252 -5.12 10.90 -22.49
N ASN A 253 -5.08 10.65 -21.17
CA ASN A 253 -4.62 9.37 -20.65
C ASN A 253 -5.67 8.28 -20.92
N LYS A 254 -5.21 7.13 -21.41
CA LYS A 254 -6.08 6.01 -21.82
C LYS A 254 -6.12 4.89 -20.80
N GLY A 255 -7.22 4.15 -20.80
CA GLY A 255 -7.41 2.93 -20.01
C GLY A 255 -8.45 3.09 -18.90
N GLY A 256 -8.95 1.94 -18.46
CA GLY A 256 -9.88 1.81 -17.33
C GLY A 256 -9.21 1.95 -15.96
N LEU A 257 -9.98 1.69 -14.91
CA LEU A 257 -9.46 1.60 -13.55
C LEU A 257 -8.47 0.43 -13.44
N VAL A 258 -7.39 0.63 -12.70
CA VAL A 258 -6.42 -0.44 -12.44
C VAL A 258 -7.12 -1.58 -11.72
N ALA A 259 -6.91 -2.80 -12.21
CA ALA A 259 -7.54 -3.97 -11.64
C ALA A 259 -7.08 -4.18 -10.19
N GLY A 260 -8.01 -4.53 -9.30
CA GLY A 260 -7.78 -4.61 -7.86
C GLY A 260 -7.89 -3.28 -7.09
N SER A 261 -8.04 -2.14 -7.78
CA SER A 261 -8.32 -0.87 -7.11
C SER A 261 -9.64 -0.93 -6.33
N ARG A 262 -9.63 -0.35 -5.12
CA ARG A 262 -10.83 -0.12 -4.33
C ARG A 262 -11.57 1.09 -4.88
N PHE A 263 -12.88 0.98 -5.03
CA PHE A 263 -13.69 2.07 -5.53
C PHE A 263 -15.08 2.09 -4.91
N VAL A 264 -15.73 3.25 -5.01
CA VAL A 264 -17.16 3.42 -4.72
C VAL A 264 -17.78 4.21 -5.86
N ILE A 265 -18.66 3.58 -6.63
CA ILE A 265 -19.46 4.30 -7.64
C ILE A 265 -20.58 5.04 -6.91
N MET A 266 -20.67 6.35 -7.11
CA MET A 266 -21.69 7.18 -6.48
C MET A 266 -22.36 8.12 -7.48
N GLY A 267 -23.67 8.28 -7.39
CA GLY A 267 -24.38 9.25 -8.22
C GLY A 267 -25.87 8.99 -8.32
N ASP A 268 -26.58 10.02 -8.74
CA ASP A 268 -27.88 9.89 -9.36
C ASP A 268 -27.69 9.30 -10.76
N GLN A 269 -27.86 7.98 -10.87
CA GLN A 269 -27.71 7.24 -12.11
C GLN A 269 -28.96 7.32 -13.00
N ASN A 270 -30.04 7.94 -12.51
CA ASN A 270 -31.30 8.14 -13.25
C ASN A 270 -31.94 6.83 -13.78
N ALA A 271 -31.56 5.67 -13.25
CA ALA A 271 -31.97 4.37 -13.77
C ALA A 271 -32.42 3.43 -12.65
N ASP A 272 -33.70 3.06 -12.68
CA ASP A 272 -34.30 2.08 -11.77
C ASP A 272 -34.23 0.65 -12.37
N PRO A 273 -33.95 -0.38 -11.55
CA PRO A 273 -33.79 -1.76 -12.03
C PRO A 273 -35.08 -2.48 -12.44
N PHE A 274 -36.26 -1.91 -12.16
CA PHE A 274 -37.57 -2.55 -12.34
C PHE A 274 -38.67 -1.64 -12.92
N ASP A 275 -38.75 -0.38 -12.51
CA ASP A 275 -39.95 0.47 -12.62
C ASP A 275 -39.74 1.75 -13.43
N GLY A 276 -38.49 2.13 -13.71
CA GLY A 276 -38.14 3.31 -14.50
C GLY A 276 -38.06 3.06 -16.00
N ASP A 277 -37.92 4.14 -16.77
CA ASP A 277 -37.96 4.15 -18.24
C ASP A 277 -36.58 3.93 -18.91
N SER A 278 -35.55 3.52 -18.15
CA SER A 278 -34.19 3.31 -18.71
C SER A 278 -34.19 2.28 -19.84
N TYR A 279 -33.46 2.60 -20.92
CA TYR A 279 -33.29 1.67 -22.03
C TYR A 279 -32.64 0.38 -21.55
N ASN A 280 -33.25 -0.76 -21.87
CA ASN A 280 -32.72 -2.10 -21.62
C ASN A 280 -32.25 -2.37 -20.16
N ASN A 281 -32.86 -1.73 -19.16
CA ASN A 281 -32.48 -1.84 -17.74
C ASN A 281 -31.01 -1.44 -17.49
N ALA A 282 -30.59 -0.29 -18.00
CA ALA A 282 -29.20 0.18 -18.01
C ALA A 282 -28.41 -0.07 -16.71
N ILE A 283 -29.01 0.20 -15.55
CA ILE A 283 -28.35 0.06 -14.24
C ILE A 283 -27.92 -1.37 -13.90
N ARG A 284 -28.53 -2.38 -14.52
CA ARG A 284 -28.14 -3.79 -14.30
C ARG A 284 -26.73 -4.09 -14.79
N GLN A 285 -26.17 -3.26 -15.68
CA GLN A 285 -24.77 -3.35 -16.09
C GLN A 285 -23.82 -3.19 -14.88
N LEU A 286 -24.18 -2.36 -13.90
CA LEU A 286 -23.45 -2.22 -12.65
C LEU A 286 -23.92 -3.24 -11.60
N LEU A 287 -25.23 -3.40 -11.40
CA LEU A 287 -25.76 -4.26 -10.33
C LEU A 287 -25.42 -5.76 -10.51
N LEU A 288 -25.13 -6.19 -11.74
CA LEU A 288 -24.73 -7.57 -12.06
C LEU A 288 -23.22 -7.70 -12.34
N ASN A 289 -22.45 -6.62 -12.20
CA ASN A 289 -21.01 -6.66 -12.39
C ASN A 289 -20.35 -7.39 -11.19
N PRO A 290 -19.53 -8.44 -11.41
CA PRO A 290 -18.90 -9.19 -10.33
C PRO A 290 -17.87 -8.38 -9.53
N GLY A 291 -17.39 -7.25 -10.06
CA GLY A 291 -16.49 -6.32 -9.38
C GLY A 291 -17.17 -5.41 -8.35
N ILE A 292 -18.50 -5.45 -8.21
CA ILE A 292 -19.27 -4.59 -7.31
C ILE A 292 -19.91 -5.41 -6.19
N ASN A 293 -19.78 -4.94 -4.94
CA ASN A 293 -20.47 -5.51 -3.79
C ASN A 293 -21.92 -5.00 -3.72
N THR A 294 -22.87 -5.84 -4.14
CA THR A 294 -24.31 -5.55 -4.10
C THR A 294 -25.05 -6.27 -2.97
N ASN A 295 -24.33 -6.81 -1.99
CA ASN A 295 -24.92 -7.63 -0.91
C ASN A 295 -25.82 -6.84 0.04
N PHE A 296 -25.65 -5.51 0.09
CA PHE A 296 -26.51 -4.61 0.85
C PHE A 296 -27.13 -3.57 -0.07
N ILE A 297 -28.43 -3.35 0.09
CA ILE A 297 -29.17 -2.32 -0.63
C ILE A 297 -29.62 -1.29 0.40
N PRO A 298 -29.20 -0.01 0.29
CA PRO A 298 -29.70 1.05 1.15
C PRO A 298 -31.24 1.03 1.18
N SER A 299 -31.82 1.15 2.37
CA SER A 299 -33.28 1.08 2.51
C SER A 299 -33.84 2.05 3.56
N SER A 300 -35.14 2.30 3.48
CA SER A 300 -35.88 3.09 4.45
C SER A 300 -37.30 2.55 4.69
N LEU A 301 -37.83 2.80 5.88
CA LEU A 301 -39.25 2.59 6.16
C LEU A 301 -40.13 3.71 5.58
N GLY A 302 -39.58 4.92 5.41
CA GLY A 302 -40.30 6.07 4.85
C GLY A 302 -40.68 5.88 3.39
N GLY A 303 -39.78 5.35 2.54
CA GLY A 303 -40.08 5.04 1.14
C GLY A 303 -41.26 4.07 0.99
N SER A 304 -41.24 2.98 1.76
CA SER A 304 -42.38 2.04 1.84
C SER A 304 -43.68 2.69 2.30
N GLN A 305 -43.61 3.60 3.29
CA GLN A 305 -44.79 4.31 3.77
C GLN A 305 -45.33 5.27 2.71
N GLN A 306 -44.48 6.05 2.03
CA GLN A 306 -44.93 7.00 1.02
C GLN A 306 -45.52 6.30 -0.19
N ALA A 307 -44.88 5.24 -0.71
CA ALA A 307 -45.43 4.46 -1.82
C ALA A 307 -46.87 3.97 -1.55
N ILE A 308 -47.17 3.55 -0.32
CA ILE A 308 -48.52 3.15 0.10
C ILE A 308 -49.47 4.35 0.20
N LEU A 309 -49.04 5.47 0.79
CA LEU A 309 -49.88 6.64 1.03
C LEU A 309 -50.22 7.39 -0.26
N GLN A 310 -49.25 7.52 -1.16
CA GLN A 310 -49.36 8.20 -2.45
C GLN A 310 -50.17 7.38 -3.45
N GLY A 311 -49.92 6.07 -3.51
CA GLY A 311 -50.54 5.20 -4.51
C GLY A 311 -50.15 5.63 -5.93
N GLY A 312 -51.14 5.76 -6.83
CA GLY A 312 -50.88 6.24 -8.20
C GLY A 312 -49.99 5.28 -9.00
N ALA A 313 -48.89 5.79 -9.55
CA ALA A 313 -47.89 5.00 -10.27
C ALA A 313 -47.30 3.88 -9.38
N ASN A 314 -47.05 4.19 -8.10
CA ASN A 314 -46.48 3.27 -7.11
C ASN A 314 -47.29 1.97 -6.93
N LEU A 315 -48.60 1.98 -7.20
CA LEU A 315 -49.46 0.78 -7.12
C LEU A 315 -49.09 -0.30 -8.15
N ASN A 316 -48.43 0.10 -9.24
CA ASN A 316 -48.04 -0.79 -10.33
C ASN A 316 -46.54 -1.11 -10.33
N HIS A 317 -45.77 -0.53 -9.39
CA HIS A 317 -44.33 -0.78 -9.26
C HIS A 317 -44.08 -2.21 -8.78
N ARG A 318 -42.99 -2.80 -9.27
CA ARG A 318 -42.56 -4.18 -9.02
C ARG A 318 -41.38 -4.22 -8.06
N GLY A 319 -40.57 -3.16 -8.02
CA GLY A 319 -39.49 -2.96 -7.08
C GLY A 319 -39.99 -2.92 -5.64
N ASN A 320 -39.08 -3.19 -4.70
CA ASN A 320 -39.40 -3.05 -3.28
C ASN A 320 -39.28 -1.56 -2.90
N PRO A 321 -40.36 -0.89 -2.50
CA PRO A 321 -40.36 0.56 -2.24
C PRO A 321 -39.51 0.97 -1.02
N ALA A 322 -39.02 0.01 -0.24
CA ALA A 322 -38.01 0.29 0.77
C ALA A 322 -36.67 0.75 0.16
N PHE A 323 -36.41 0.43 -1.11
CA PHE A 323 -35.17 0.77 -1.81
C PHE A 323 -35.26 2.04 -2.65
N ASP A 324 -36.44 2.67 -2.71
CA ASP A 324 -36.64 3.91 -3.45
C ASP A 324 -35.81 5.04 -2.82
N THR A 325 -35.19 5.83 -3.67
CA THR A 325 -34.28 6.93 -3.30
C THR A 325 -34.82 8.30 -3.74
N ALA A 326 -35.82 8.33 -4.61
CA ALA A 326 -36.46 9.56 -5.09
C ALA A 326 -37.99 9.44 -5.13
N ASP A 327 -38.66 10.59 -5.05
CA ASP A 327 -40.11 10.75 -5.09
C ASP A 327 -40.49 11.78 -6.16
N PHE A 328 -40.84 11.31 -7.36
CA PHE A 328 -41.23 12.16 -8.49
C PHE A 328 -42.74 12.51 -8.49
N ALA A 329 -43.34 12.59 -7.29
CA ALA A 329 -44.75 12.84 -7.03
C ALA A 329 -45.70 11.70 -7.44
N ASP A 330 -46.99 11.85 -7.11
CA ASP A 330 -47.99 10.77 -7.18
C ASP A 330 -48.45 10.42 -8.63
N THR A 331 -47.82 11.00 -9.64
CA THR A 331 -48.02 10.70 -11.07
C THR A 331 -46.88 9.85 -11.61
N ALA A 332 -46.99 9.28 -12.82
CA ALA A 332 -45.86 8.58 -13.43
C ALA A 332 -44.63 9.53 -13.52
N PRO A 333 -43.43 9.11 -13.08
CA PRO A 333 -43.04 7.72 -12.80
C PRO A 333 -43.18 7.25 -11.33
N GLY A 334 -43.61 8.07 -10.37
CA GLY A 334 -43.71 7.68 -8.96
C GLY A 334 -42.35 7.62 -8.25
N ASN A 335 -42.25 6.78 -7.22
CA ASN A 335 -41.03 6.61 -6.43
C ASN A 335 -40.12 5.57 -7.10
N LEU A 336 -38.83 5.89 -7.20
CA LEU A 336 -37.85 5.07 -7.91
C LEU A 336 -36.53 4.97 -7.12
N ARG A 337 -35.75 3.91 -7.38
CA ARG A 337 -34.36 3.79 -6.98
C ARG A 337 -33.45 4.29 -8.11
N VAL A 338 -33.05 5.55 -8.04
CA VAL A 338 -32.20 6.21 -9.06
C VAL A 338 -30.84 6.64 -8.53
N ASP A 339 -30.67 6.67 -7.20
CA ASP A 339 -29.43 7.05 -6.54
C ASP A 339 -28.66 5.82 -6.05
N TYR A 340 -27.35 5.83 -6.24
CA TYR A 340 -26.48 4.69 -5.95
C TYR A 340 -25.22 5.08 -5.19
N VAL A 341 -24.82 4.20 -4.26
CA VAL A 341 -23.49 4.12 -3.63
C VAL A 341 -23.10 2.64 -3.68
N LEU A 342 -22.19 2.29 -4.59
CA LEU A 342 -21.86 0.92 -4.97
C LEU A 342 -20.35 0.67 -4.79
N PRO A 343 -19.95 0.08 -3.64
CA PRO A 343 -18.54 -0.22 -3.37
C PRO A 343 -18.03 -1.41 -4.19
N SER A 344 -16.71 -1.49 -4.37
CA SER A 344 -16.02 -2.64 -4.99
C SER A 344 -16.23 -3.93 -4.19
N ALA A 345 -16.10 -5.08 -4.86
CA ALA A 345 -16.40 -6.40 -4.31
C ALA A 345 -15.62 -6.77 -3.03
N ASP A 346 -14.45 -6.17 -2.82
CA ASP A 346 -13.56 -6.41 -1.69
C ASP A 346 -13.84 -5.51 -0.47
N LEU A 347 -14.65 -4.47 -0.62
CA LEU A 347 -15.04 -3.58 0.49
C LEU A 347 -16.22 -4.17 1.27
N GLN A 348 -16.05 -4.31 2.58
CA GLN A 348 -17.11 -4.82 3.46
C GLN A 348 -18.08 -3.71 3.86
N ILE A 349 -19.37 -3.96 3.64
CA ILE A 349 -20.45 -3.07 4.07
C ILE A 349 -20.88 -3.44 5.50
N ASN A 350 -20.79 -2.48 6.42
CA ASN A 350 -21.28 -2.61 7.80
C ASN A 350 -22.75 -2.27 7.92
N ASN A 351 -23.16 -1.19 7.24
CA ASN A 351 -24.48 -0.61 7.37
C ASN A 351 -24.80 0.22 6.12
N SER A 352 -26.09 0.44 5.86
CA SER A 352 -26.53 1.31 4.77
C SER A 352 -27.96 1.77 5.00
N ALA A 353 -28.30 2.96 4.52
CA ALA A 353 -29.67 3.46 4.62
C ALA A 353 -29.99 4.54 3.58
N VAL A 354 -31.29 4.75 3.37
CA VAL A 354 -31.85 5.94 2.73
C VAL A 354 -32.38 6.85 3.84
N PHE A 355 -32.02 8.13 3.84
CA PHE A 355 -32.60 9.12 4.75
C PHE A 355 -34.02 9.48 4.31
N TRP A 356 -34.96 8.57 4.58
CA TRP A 356 -36.39 8.78 4.39
C TRP A 356 -37.11 8.28 5.64
N PRO A 357 -37.26 9.12 6.67
CA PRO A 357 -37.90 8.72 7.90
C PRO A 357 -39.43 8.59 7.71
N LEU A 358 -40.09 7.95 8.67
CA LEU A 358 -41.57 7.85 8.69
C LEU A 358 -42.20 9.21 9.02
N ASN A 359 -43.45 9.45 8.60
CA ASN A 359 -44.19 10.69 8.89
C ASN A 359 -44.34 11.00 10.40
N THR A 360 -44.20 9.99 11.26
CA THR A 360 -44.23 10.13 12.72
C THR A 360 -42.89 10.57 13.31
N ASP A 361 -41.81 10.50 12.53
CA ASP A 361 -40.49 10.95 12.94
C ASP A 361 -40.40 12.49 12.84
N PRO A 362 -39.89 13.20 13.86
CA PRO A 362 -39.71 14.65 13.81
C PRO A 362 -38.85 15.15 12.64
N LEU A 363 -38.00 14.30 12.05
CA LEU A 363 -37.14 14.61 10.92
C LEU A 363 -37.85 14.49 9.57
N PHE A 364 -39.07 13.94 9.50
CA PHE A 364 -39.82 13.86 8.24
C PHE A 364 -40.05 15.22 7.60
N ARG A 365 -40.13 16.30 8.39
CA ARG A 365 -40.23 17.67 7.87
C ARG A 365 -39.08 18.07 6.92
N LEU A 366 -37.95 17.37 6.96
CA LEU A 366 -36.79 17.65 6.11
C LEU A 366 -36.98 17.11 4.70
N VAL A 367 -37.70 15.98 4.55
CA VAL A 367 -37.96 15.34 3.25
C VAL A 367 -39.38 15.60 2.76
N GLY A 368 -40.35 15.74 3.66
CA GLY A 368 -41.71 16.18 3.39
C GLY A 368 -42.53 15.29 2.46
N THR A 369 -43.65 15.84 2.01
CA THR A 369 -44.48 15.35 0.90
C THR A 369 -44.47 16.40 -0.21
N PHE A 370 -44.81 15.99 -1.43
CA PHE A 370 -44.82 16.89 -2.58
C PHE A 370 -45.66 18.16 -2.34
N GLU A 371 -45.04 19.32 -2.56
CA GLU A 371 -45.65 20.64 -2.50
C GLU A 371 -45.09 21.50 -3.66
N PRO A 372 -45.89 21.78 -4.70
CA PRO A 372 -45.41 22.39 -5.96
C PRO A 372 -44.90 23.83 -5.82
N THR A 373 -45.10 24.45 -4.65
CA THR A 373 -44.57 25.79 -4.36
C THR A 373 -43.12 25.79 -3.86
N LEU A 374 -42.58 24.63 -3.50
CA LEU A 374 -41.20 24.47 -3.08
C LEU A 374 -40.28 24.22 -4.30
N PRO A 375 -39.00 24.66 -4.25
CA PRO A 375 -38.00 24.25 -5.23
C PRO A 375 -37.89 22.73 -5.27
N GLY A 376 -38.02 22.13 -6.46
CA GLY A 376 -38.04 20.65 -6.61
C GLY A 376 -39.25 19.95 -5.99
N GLY A 377 -40.23 20.68 -5.46
CA GLY A 377 -41.44 20.09 -4.87
C GLY A 377 -41.31 19.62 -3.42
N TYR A 378 -40.13 19.72 -2.78
CA TYR A 378 -39.90 19.19 -1.42
C TYR A 378 -39.07 20.14 -0.55
N PRO A 379 -39.09 20.00 0.79
CA PRO A 379 -38.32 20.86 1.69
C PRO A 379 -36.79 20.78 1.51
N SER A 380 -36.26 19.63 1.10
CA SER A 380 -34.85 19.44 0.72
C SER A 380 -34.71 19.18 -0.79
N SER A 381 -35.23 18.04 -1.25
CA SER A 381 -35.15 17.55 -2.63
C SER A 381 -36.16 16.41 -2.82
N ASP A 382 -36.58 16.19 -4.07
CA ASP A 382 -37.27 15.00 -4.55
C ASP A 382 -36.43 13.73 -4.37
N HIS A 383 -35.11 13.85 -4.39
CA HIS A 383 -34.17 12.79 -4.02
C HIS A 383 -33.89 12.77 -2.50
N LYS A 384 -33.40 11.63 -2.02
CA LYS A 384 -33.08 11.38 -0.61
C LYS A 384 -31.61 11.02 -0.49
N LEU A 385 -30.96 11.54 0.56
CA LEU A 385 -29.58 11.15 0.84
C LEU A 385 -29.50 9.65 1.11
N ILE A 386 -28.59 8.98 0.42
CA ILE A 386 -28.25 7.57 0.66
C ILE A 386 -26.82 7.42 1.12
N TRP A 387 -26.53 6.39 1.91
CA TRP A 387 -25.18 6.13 2.36
C TRP A 387 -24.90 4.65 2.59
N VAL A 388 -23.61 4.32 2.54
CA VAL A 388 -23.04 3.02 2.88
C VAL A 388 -21.85 3.24 3.82
N ASP A 389 -21.84 2.50 4.91
CA ASP A 389 -20.78 2.43 5.91
C ASP A 389 -19.82 1.29 5.54
N LEU A 390 -18.58 1.62 5.20
CA LEU A 390 -17.57 0.67 4.77
C LEU A 390 -16.54 0.43 5.88
N GLN A 391 -16.13 -0.82 6.08
CA GLN A 391 -14.87 -1.11 6.77
C GLN A 391 -13.74 -0.97 5.77
N ILE A 392 -12.81 -0.08 6.08
CA ILE A 392 -11.56 0.02 5.37
C ILE A 392 -10.51 -0.52 6.35
N PRO A 393 -10.04 -1.76 6.15
CA PRO A 393 -9.00 -2.29 7.00
C PRO A 393 -7.75 -1.42 6.87
N PRO A 394 -6.89 -1.37 7.90
CA PRO A 394 -5.55 -0.81 7.75
C PRO A 394 -4.84 -1.45 6.56
N THR A 395 -3.82 -0.78 6.02
CA THR A 395 -2.96 -1.37 4.99
C THR A 395 -2.51 -2.75 5.48
N GLU A 396 -2.75 -3.76 4.66
CA GLU A 396 -2.42 -5.14 5.01
C GLU A 396 -0.93 -5.21 5.36
N ALA A 397 -0.57 -5.98 6.39
CA ALA A 397 0.84 -6.18 6.70
C ALA A 397 1.49 -7.04 5.60
N GLY A 398 2.65 -6.60 5.11
CA GLY A 398 3.46 -7.45 4.24
C GLY A 398 4.29 -8.44 5.07
N LYS A 399 5.23 -9.12 4.42
CA LYS A 399 6.24 -9.94 5.11
C LYS A 399 7.61 -9.76 4.47
N THR A 400 8.64 -9.94 5.29
CA THR A 400 10.02 -10.03 4.84
C THR A 400 10.70 -11.25 5.48
N VAL A 401 11.74 -11.73 4.82
CA VAL A 401 12.67 -12.74 5.31
C VAL A 401 14.00 -12.07 5.62
N PRO A 402 14.26 -11.69 6.88
CA PRO A 402 15.55 -11.09 7.24
C PRO A 402 16.68 -12.13 7.27
N GLU A 403 16.37 -13.38 7.60
CA GLU A 403 17.37 -14.43 7.82
C GLU A 403 16.91 -15.80 7.29
N VAL A 404 17.86 -16.55 6.72
CA VAL A 404 17.66 -17.91 6.22
C VAL A 404 18.80 -18.83 6.65
N ASP A 405 18.46 -19.94 7.28
CA ASP A 405 19.40 -20.97 7.76
C ASP A 405 19.30 -22.26 6.96
N PHE A 406 20.44 -22.92 6.74
CA PHE A 406 20.47 -24.27 6.19
C PHE A 406 20.14 -25.34 7.25
N LEU A 407 19.09 -26.13 7.01
CA LEU A 407 18.67 -27.23 7.90
C LEU A 407 19.24 -28.58 7.48
N GLY A 408 19.35 -28.82 6.16
CA GLY A 408 19.87 -30.08 5.64
C GLY A 408 19.53 -30.32 4.17
N GLN A 409 20.05 -31.43 3.65
CA GLN A 409 19.77 -31.87 2.28
C GLN A 409 19.66 -33.40 2.17
N THR A 410 18.98 -33.88 1.14
CA THR A 410 19.02 -35.28 0.69
C THR A 410 19.19 -35.32 -0.83
N VAL A 411 19.84 -36.38 -1.34
CA VAL A 411 20.07 -36.57 -2.79
C VAL A 411 19.63 -37.96 -3.24
N TYR A 412 19.09 -38.03 -4.46
CA TYR A 412 18.70 -39.27 -5.14
C TYR A 412 19.45 -39.37 -6.48
N PRO A 413 20.12 -40.50 -6.76
CA PRO A 413 20.82 -40.66 -8.02
C PRO A 413 19.82 -40.74 -9.18
N THR A 414 20.22 -40.25 -10.36
CA THR A 414 19.43 -40.42 -11.58
C THR A 414 19.09 -41.89 -11.84
N GLY A 415 17.82 -42.13 -12.20
CA GLY A 415 17.27 -43.47 -12.38
C GLY A 415 16.75 -44.11 -11.08
N PHE A 416 16.78 -43.40 -9.95
CA PHE A 416 16.07 -43.82 -8.74
C PHE A 416 14.57 -44.02 -9.02
N ILE A 417 14.02 -45.15 -8.59
CA ILE A 417 12.59 -45.44 -8.69
C ILE A 417 12.05 -45.52 -7.25
N PRO A 418 11.10 -44.66 -6.86
CA PRO A 418 10.49 -44.71 -5.54
C PRO A 418 9.82 -46.05 -5.23
N GLY A 419 9.63 -46.36 -3.94
CA GLY A 419 8.80 -47.49 -3.52
C GLY A 419 7.30 -47.20 -3.65
N GLY A 420 6.47 -48.24 -3.62
CA GLY A 420 5.01 -48.09 -3.51
C GLY A 420 4.35 -47.50 -4.76
N ALA A 421 3.29 -46.69 -4.56
CA ALA A 421 2.48 -46.15 -5.66
C ALA A 421 3.22 -45.12 -6.52
N ALA A 422 4.23 -44.43 -5.98
CA ALA A 422 5.11 -43.54 -6.74
C ALA A 422 6.07 -44.28 -7.68
N GLY A 423 6.30 -45.58 -7.47
CA GLY A 423 7.31 -46.39 -8.16
C GLY A 423 6.95 -46.86 -9.57
N THR A 424 6.05 -46.17 -10.27
CA THR A 424 5.66 -46.50 -11.65
C THR A 424 6.55 -45.83 -12.70
N THR A 425 7.35 -44.84 -12.30
CA THR A 425 8.24 -44.04 -13.16
C THR A 425 9.57 -43.77 -12.44
N ALA A 426 10.63 -43.47 -13.19
CA ALA A 426 11.88 -43.00 -12.60
C ALA A 426 11.73 -41.54 -12.13
N LEU A 427 12.24 -41.25 -10.93
CA LEU A 427 12.28 -39.90 -10.38
C LEU A 427 13.37 -39.08 -11.10
N GLY A 428 13.01 -37.85 -11.44
CA GLY A 428 13.87 -36.87 -12.09
C GLY A 428 13.01 -35.73 -12.63
N GLY A 429 13.64 -34.70 -13.19
CA GLY A 429 12.89 -33.62 -13.84
C GLY A 429 12.24 -32.61 -12.90
N LEU A 430 12.61 -32.54 -11.62
CA LEU A 430 11.83 -31.77 -10.65
C LEU A 430 12.05 -30.25 -10.80
N SER A 431 11.21 -29.61 -11.61
CA SER A 431 11.29 -28.18 -11.94
C SER A 431 10.47 -27.27 -11.01
N GLY A 432 9.46 -27.80 -10.33
CA GLY A 432 8.62 -27.01 -9.40
C GLY A 432 8.12 -27.81 -8.20
N ILE A 433 7.82 -27.12 -7.10
CA ILE A 433 7.27 -27.74 -5.88
C ILE A 433 6.25 -26.83 -5.17
N THR A 434 5.18 -27.41 -4.62
CA THR A 434 4.21 -26.71 -3.78
C THR A 434 3.83 -27.52 -2.53
N TYR A 435 3.49 -26.85 -1.43
CA TYR A 435 3.16 -27.48 -0.16
C TYR A 435 1.67 -27.36 0.20
N ASP A 436 1.08 -28.50 0.52
CA ASP A 436 -0.27 -28.60 1.06
C ASP A 436 -0.20 -28.69 2.59
N ALA A 437 -0.37 -27.55 3.25
CA ALA A 437 -0.38 -27.46 4.69
C ALA A 437 -1.52 -28.25 5.36
N ALA A 438 -2.65 -28.44 4.66
CA ALA A 438 -3.81 -29.14 5.22
C ALA A 438 -3.57 -30.66 5.30
N ASN A 439 -2.84 -31.21 4.32
CA ASN A 439 -2.51 -32.63 4.26
C ASN A 439 -1.07 -32.96 4.68
N ASN A 440 -0.24 -31.93 4.91
CA ASN A 440 1.19 -32.04 5.24
C ASN A 440 1.96 -32.88 4.21
N VAL A 441 1.79 -32.54 2.93
CA VAL A 441 2.45 -33.16 1.78
C VAL A 441 2.94 -32.09 0.82
N PHE A 442 3.92 -32.45 -0.02
CA PHE A 442 4.34 -31.63 -1.14
C PHE A 442 3.94 -32.27 -2.46
N TYR A 443 3.74 -31.44 -3.47
CA TYR A 443 3.57 -31.83 -4.86
C TYR A 443 4.72 -31.28 -5.68
N ALA A 444 5.47 -32.14 -6.38
CA ALA A 444 6.59 -31.73 -7.22
C ALA A 444 6.36 -32.16 -8.67
N ILE A 445 6.39 -31.22 -9.60
CA ILE A 445 6.15 -31.45 -11.03
C ILE A 445 7.43 -31.95 -11.71
N SER A 446 7.28 -32.82 -12.71
CA SER A 446 8.39 -33.30 -13.53
C SER A 446 8.30 -32.69 -14.93
N ASP A 447 9.36 -32.01 -15.37
CA ASP A 447 9.57 -31.37 -16.69
C ASP A 447 9.58 -32.33 -17.90
N ASP A 448 9.51 -33.64 -17.66
CA ASP A 448 9.52 -34.64 -18.71
C ASP A 448 8.35 -34.40 -19.68
N ARG A 449 8.71 -34.03 -20.92
CA ARG A 449 7.81 -33.69 -22.04
C ARG A 449 7.05 -34.90 -22.60
N SER A 450 6.65 -35.82 -21.74
CA SER A 450 6.17 -37.17 -22.05
C SER A 450 7.18 -38.02 -22.86
N GLN A 451 8.49 -37.78 -22.70
CA GLN A 451 9.55 -38.48 -23.43
C GLN A 451 9.93 -39.79 -22.77
N LEU A 452 10.09 -39.80 -21.44
CA LEU A 452 10.55 -40.96 -20.68
C LEU A 452 9.38 -41.68 -20.00
N ALA A 453 8.41 -40.94 -19.50
CA ALA A 453 7.12 -41.45 -19.03
C ALA A 453 6.03 -40.37 -19.23
N PRO A 454 4.72 -40.70 -19.14
CA PRO A 454 3.68 -39.69 -19.24
C PRO A 454 3.91 -38.51 -18.29
N ALA A 455 3.65 -37.28 -18.75
CA ALA A 455 3.79 -36.06 -17.94
C ALA A 455 3.05 -36.19 -16.61
N ARG A 456 3.68 -35.73 -15.52
CA ARG A 456 3.31 -36.15 -14.16
C ARG A 456 3.82 -35.22 -13.08
N PHE A 457 3.15 -35.22 -11.93
CA PHE A 457 3.70 -34.70 -10.68
C PHE A 457 3.71 -35.78 -9.60
N TYR A 458 4.64 -35.68 -8.67
CA TYR A 458 4.79 -36.58 -7.53
C TYR A 458 4.17 -35.99 -6.28
N THR A 459 3.66 -36.84 -5.40
CA THR A 459 3.36 -36.49 -4.01
C THR A 459 4.49 -37.01 -3.11
N LEU A 460 5.01 -36.17 -2.23
CA LEU A 460 6.03 -36.56 -1.26
C LEU A 460 5.74 -36.02 0.14
N THR A 461 6.28 -36.69 1.14
CA THR A 461 6.36 -36.21 2.52
C THR A 461 7.82 -36.01 2.90
N ALA A 462 8.11 -34.91 3.55
CA ALA A 462 9.43 -34.60 4.08
C ALA A 462 9.27 -33.86 5.40
N ASP A 463 10.15 -34.14 6.36
CA ASP A 463 10.32 -33.32 7.56
C ASP A 463 11.57 -32.45 7.34
N PRO A 464 11.42 -31.14 7.08
CA PRO A 464 12.55 -30.23 6.85
C PRO A 464 13.61 -30.26 7.96
N SER A 465 13.19 -30.48 9.22
CA SER A 465 14.11 -30.47 10.37
C SER A 465 15.02 -31.71 10.45
N THR A 466 14.64 -32.80 9.77
CA THR A 466 15.37 -34.07 9.78
C THR A 466 15.75 -34.56 8.40
N ILE A 467 15.59 -33.73 7.35
CA ILE A 467 15.76 -34.10 5.94
C ILE A 467 17.10 -34.79 5.65
N ALA A 468 18.18 -34.38 6.33
CA ALA A 468 19.52 -34.95 6.15
C ALA A 468 19.63 -36.42 6.62
N THR A 469 18.71 -36.86 7.48
CA THR A 469 18.71 -38.21 8.07
C THR A 469 17.54 -39.07 7.61
N SER A 470 16.36 -38.49 7.44
CA SER A 470 15.15 -39.20 7.01
C SER A 470 14.96 -39.22 5.50
N GLY A 471 15.56 -38.25 4.79
CA GLY A 471 15.24 -37.96 3.39
C GLY A 471 13.78 -37.57 3.19
N ALA A 472 13.38 -37.49 1.92
CA ALA A 472 11.99 -37.40 1.49
C ALA A 472 11.43 -38.77 1.12
N THR A 473 10.12 -38.95 1.32
CA THR A 473 9.41 -40.16 0.90
C THR A 473 8.37 -39.80 -0.15
N PHE A 474 8.57 -40.28 -1.38
CA PHE A 474 7.61 -40.15 -2.47
C PHE A 474 6.51 -41.21 -2.30
N THR A 475 5.26 -40.77 -2.15
CA THR A 475 4.13 -41.62 -1.77
C THR A 475 3.19 -41.90 -2.94
N ASN A 476 3.09 -40.99 -3.91
CA ASN A 476 2.24 -41.14 -5.07
C ASN A 476 2.82 -40.44 -6.32
N VAL A 477 2.25 -40.75 -7.49
CA VAL A 477 2.52 -40.06 -8.76
C VAL A 477 1.22 -39.94 -9.55
N ILE A 478 0.97 -38.76 -10.11
CA ILE A 478 -0.27 -38.43 -10.83
C ILE A 478 0.08 -38.00 -12.24
N THR A 479 -0.45 -38.74 -13.21
CA THR A 479 -0.32 -38.44 -14.63
C THR A 479 -1.24 -37.29 -15.03
N LEU A 480 -0.69 -36.28 -15.69
CA LEU A 480 -1.42 -35.17 -16.28
C LEU A 480 -2.19 -35.62 -17.53
N LYS A 481 -3.42 -35.13 -17.64
CA LYS A 481 -4.32 -35.43 -18.74
C LYS A 481 -4.96 -34.16 -19.26
N ASP A 482 -5.20 -34.12 -20.56
CA ASP A 482 -5.92 -33.04 -21.24
C ASP A 482 -7.38 -32.93 -20.77
N ALA A 483 -8.10 -31.91 -21.26
CA ALA A 483 -9.50 -31.69 -20.91
C ALA A 483 -10.42 -32.90 -21.27
N ASN A 484 -10.01 -33.75 -22.21
CA ASN A 484 -10.73 -34.96 -22.62
C ASN A 484 -10.36 -36.20 -21.79
N GLY A 485 -9.44 -36.07 -20.83
CA GLY A 485 -8.97 -37.16 -19.99
C GLY A 485 -7.91 -38.06 -20.66
N GLN A 486 -7.27 -37.61 -21.74
CA GLN A 486 -6.17 -38.32 -22.41
C GLN A 486 -4.81 -37.86 -21.89
N GLU A 487 -3.83 -38.76 -21.85
CA GLU A 487 -2.44 -38.41 -21.55
C GLU A 487 -1.88 -37.46 -22.64
N PHE A 488 -1.07 -36.50 -22.23
CA PHE A 488 -0.42 -35.60 -23.18
C PHE A 488 0.57 -36.37 -24.06
N ALA A 489 0.52 -36.10 -25.37
CA ALA A 489 1.42 -36.72 -26.33
C ALA A 489 2.85 -36.20 -26.19
N LEU A 490 3.81 -36.98 -26.68
CA LEU A 490 5.23 -36.64 -26.74
C LEU A 490 5.47 -35.22 -27.28
N ASN A 491 6.22 -34.40 -26.53
CA ASN A 491 6.59 -33.02 -26.87
C ASN A 491 5.40 -32.07 -27.10
N THR A 492 4.25 -32.32 -26.47
CA THR A 492 3.09 -31.41 -26.54
C THR A 492 2.93 -30.48 -25.34
N LEU A 493 3.74 -30.71 -24.31
CA LEU A 493 3.88 -29.89 -23.12
C LEU A 493 5.32 -29.97 -22.61
N ASP A 494 5.66 -28.98 -21.80
CA ASP A 494 6.96 -28.74 -21.19
C ASP A 494 6.71 -28.11 -19.82
N PRO A 495 6.39 -28.93 -18.79
CA PRO A 495 5.78 -28.46 -17.56
C PRO A 495 6.81 -28.04 -16.49
N GLU A 496 6.72 -26.81 -15.98
CA GLU A 496 7.74 -26.26 -15.08
C GLU A 496 7.25 -25.94 -13.67
N GLY A 497 6.39 -24.93 -13.54
CA GLY A 497 5.91 -24.47 -12.24
C GLY A 497 4.66 -25.21 -11.79
N ILE A 498 4.45 -25.30 -10.47
CA ILE A 498 3.25 -25.90 -9.85
C ILE A 498 2.78 -25.08 -8.66
N ALA A 499 1.49 -24.73 -8.63
CA ALA A 499 0.90 -23.97 -7.52
C ALA A 499 -0.44 -24.56 -7.06
N LEU A 500 -0.55 -24.82 -5.76
CA LEU A 500 -1.74 -25.43 -5.14
C LEU A 500 -2.86 -24.40 -4.94
N THR A 501 -4.09 -24.80 -5.25
CA THR A 501 -5.30 -24.04 -4.91
C THR A 501 -6.00 -24.61 -3.68
N ASN A 502 -6.80 -23.77 -3.02
CA ASN A 502 -7.70 -24.21 -1.93
C ASN A 502 -8.89 -25.09 -2.39
N ASN A 503 -9.02 -25.39 -3.68
CA ASN A 503 -10.11 -26.18 -4.26
C ASN A 503 -9.72 -27.63 -4.56
N GLY A 504 -8.56 -28.09 -4.08
CA GLY A 504 -8.05 -29.44 -4.37
C GLY A 504 -7.63 -29.59 -5.83
N THR A 505 -7.06 -28.53 -6.40
CA THR A 505 -6.53 -28.46 -7.76
C THR A 505 -5.15 -27.83 -7.73
N VAL A 506 -4.38 -27.97 -8.81
CA VAL A 506 -3.09 -27.29 -9.00
C VAL A 506 -3.08 -26.58 -10.33
N PHE A 507 -2.52 -25.37 -10.37
CA PHE A 507 -2.07 -24.80 -11.63
C PHE A 507 -0.69 -25.34 -11.97
N ILE A 508 -0.45 -25.58 -13.26
CA ILE A 508 0.83 -25.96 -13.82
C ILE A 508 1.11 -25.06 -15.02
N SER A 509 2.31 -24.47 -15.05
CA SER A 509 2.79 -23.72 -16.21
C SER A 509 3.44 -24.68 -17.19
N SER A 510 3.41 -24.30 -18.47
CA SER A 510 4.23 -24.93 -19.49
C SER A 510 4.85 -23.90 -20.40
N GLU A 511 6.12 -24.10 -20.71
CA GLU A 511 6.91 -23.24 -21.60
C GLU A 511 6.43 -23.23 -23.05
N GLY A 512 5.80 -24.32 -23.49
CA GLY A 512 5.59 -24.58 -24.90
C GLY A 512 6.86 -25.05 -25.59
N GLU A 513 7.00 -24.81 -26.90
CA GLU A 513 8.20 -25.18 -27.64
C GLU A 513 8.35 -24.23 -28.83
N ALA A 514 9.57 -23.72 -29.08
CA ALA A 514 9.90 -22.90 -30.24
C ALA A 514 11.08 -23.52 -31.02
N ASN A 515 11.02 -24.83 -31.25
CA ASN A 515 12.07 -25.61 -31.88
C ASN A 515 11.90 -25.65 -33.40
N ILE A 516 12.30 -24.54 -34.03
CA ILE A 516 12.26 -24.33 -35.49
C ILE A 516 12.99 -25.45 -36.25
N ASN A 517 14.16 -25.86 -35.75
CA ASN A 517 14.98 -26.89 -36.39
C ASN A 517 14.28 -28.25 -36.47
N ALA A 518 13.39 -28.53 -35.51
CA ALA A 518 12.60 -29.75 -35.47
C ALA A 518 11.18 -29.58 -36.03
N GLY A 519 10.83 -28.40 -36.53
CA GLY A 519 9.51 -28.05 -37.04
C GLY A 519 8.40 -28.12 -35.99
N ARG A 520 8.74 -27.92 -34.71
CA ARG A 520 7.79 -27.96 -33.59
C ARG A 520 7.63 -26.58 -32.98
N VAL A 521 6.40 -26.09 -32.97
CA VAL A 521 6.02 -24.84 -32.33
C VAL A 521 4.73 -25.07 -31.57
N SER A 522 4.76 -24.86 -30.25
CA SER A 522 3.60 -24.89 -29.38
C SER A 522 3.63 -23.69 -28.45
N ASN A 523 2.44 -23.18 -28.12
CA ASN A 523 2.29 -22.03 -27.25
C ASN A 523 2.53 -22.43 -25.79
N PRO A 524 3.08 -21.52 -24.96
CA PRO A 524 3.06 -21.69 -23.52
C PRO A 524 1.62 -21.71 -22.99
N PHE A 525 1.41 -22.31 -21.82
CA PHE A 525 0.11 -22.28 -21.15
C PHE A 525 0.24 -22.23 -19.63
N ILE A 526 -0.87 -21.87 -18.97
CA ILE A 526 -1.06 -22.08 -17.53
C ILE A 526 -2.42 -22.76 -17.37
N ASN A 527 -2.38 -24.02 -16.94
CA ASN A 527 -3.56 -24.88 -16.89
C ASN A 527 -3.85 -25.34 -15.47
N GLU A 528 -5.13 -25.40 -15.11
CA GLU A 528 -5.58 -25.93 -13.81
C GLU A 528 -5.90 -27.42 -13.97
N PHE A 529 -5.40 -28.26 -13.06
CA PHE A 529 -5.58 -29.70 -13.07
C PHE A 529 -6.16 -30.20 -11.75
N SER A 530 -6.98 -31.25 -11.82
CA SER A 530 -7.45 -31.94 -10.63
C SER A 530 -6.29 -32.63 -9.91
N LEU A 531 -6.14 -32.36 -8.61
CA LEU A 531 -5.13 -32.99 -7.76
C LEU A 531 -5.35 -34.50 -7.58
N THR A 532 -6.53 -35.03 -7.95
CA THR A 532 -6.86 -36.46 -7.76
C THR A 532 -6.81 -37.26 -9.05
N THR A 533 -7.25 -36.68 -10.18
CA THR A 533 -7.35 -37.39 -11.46
C THR A 533 -6.25 -37.02 -12.46
N GLY A 534 -5.59 -35.88 -12.23
CA GLY A 534 -4.65 -35.25 -13.15
C GLY A 534 -5.31 -34.62 -14.38
N GLN A 535 -6.64 -34.58 -14.45
CA GLN A 535 -7.36 -34.03 -15.59
C GLN A 535 -7.41 -32.50 -15.57
N GLN A 536 -7.13 -31.89 -16.72
CA GLN A 536 -7.27 -30.45 -16.93
C GLN A 536 -8.72 -30.00 -16.72
N ILE A 537 -8.91 -28.91 -15.98
CA ILE A 537 -10.18 -28.30 -15.61
C ILE A 537 -10.41 -27.04 -16.44
N ARG A 538 -9.41 -26.15 -16.50
CA ARG A 538 -9.45 -24.90 -17.28
C ARG A 538 -8.04 -24.44 -17.67
N SER A 539 -7.98 -23.42 -18.52
CA SER A 539 -6.77 -22.71 -18.94
C SER A 539 -6.91 -21.23 -18.58
N LEU A 540 -5.83 -20.61 -18.11
CA LEU A 540 -5.73 -19.15 -18.08
C LEU A 540 -5.29 -18.65 -19.47
N PRO A 541 -5.78 -17.47 -19.91
CA PRO A 541 -5.36 -16.88 -21.17
C PRO A 541 -3.90 -16.39 -21.08
N VAL A 542 -3.13 -16.60 -22.15
CA VAL A 542 -1.75 -16.09 -22.25
C VAL A 542 -1.75 -14.88 -23.20
N PRO A 543 -1.18 -13.73 -22.81
CA PRO A 543 -1.11 -12.56 -23.70
C PRO A 543 -0.37 -12.89 -25.00
N THR A 544 -0.83 -12.34 -26.11
CA THR A 544 -0.34 -12.67 -27.47
C THR A 544 1.16 -12.44 -27.64
N LYS A 545 1.75 -11.47 -26.92
CA LYS A 545 3.18 -11.15 -26.97
C LYS A 545 4.10 -12.29 -26.49
N PHE A 546 3.58 -13.24 -25.71
CA PHE A 546 4.31 -14.42 -25.25
C PHE A 546 4.23 -15.57 -26.27
N LEU A 547 3.29 -15.53 -27.22
CA LEU A 547 3.13 -16.61 -28.20
C LEU A 547 4.27 -16.56 -29.23
N PRO A 548 4.99 -17.68 -29.48
CA PRO A 548 6.08 -17.71 -30.45
C PRO A 548 5.55 -17.46 -31.87
N VAL A 549 6.10 -16.45 -32.54
CA VAL A 549 5.77 -16.13 -33.94
C VAL A 549 6.96 -16.48 -34.83
N ILE A 550 6.74 -17.45 -35.72
CA ILE A 550 7.73 -17.88 -36.70
C ILE A 550 7.34 -17.33 -38.08
N GLN A 551 8.26 -16.60 -38.70
CA GLN A 551 8.14 -16.12 -40.06
C GLN A 551 8.70 -17.17 -41.03
N ASP A 552 7.81 -17.70 -41.88
CA ASP A 552 8.18 -18.54 -43.03
C ASP A 552 9.06 -17.72 -43.99
N THR A 553 10.37 -17.85 -43.83
CA THR A 553 11.36 -17.02 -44.52
C THR A 553 11.82 -17.68 -45.82
N ASN A 554 11.67 -18.99 -45.91
CA ASN A 554 12.02 -19.75 -47.10
C ASN A 554 10.84 -19.92 -48.09
N GLY A 555 9.61 -19.61 -47.65
CA GLY A 555 8.38 -19.57 -48.45
C GLY A 555 7.77 -20.94 -48.75
N ASN A 556 8.04 -21.97 -47.93
CA ASN A 556 7.61 -23.33 -48.19
C ASN A 556 6.29 -23.72 -47.49
N GLY A 557 5.74 -22.84 -46.65
CA GLY A 557 4.46 -23.02 -45.96
C GLY A 557 4.50 -23.98 -44.76
N VAL A 558 5.68 -24.36 -44.27
CA VAL A 558 5.87 -25.19 -43.07
C VAL A 558 6.98 -24.62 -42.20
N VAL A 559 6.88 -24.78 -40.88
CA VAL A 559 7.95 -24.32 -39.98
C VAL A 559 9.16 -25.26 -40.08
N ASP A 560 10.31 -24.74 -40.48
CA ASP A 560 11.58 -25.49 -40.50
C ASP A 560 12.83 -24.61 -40.37
N THR A 561 14.02 -25.23 -40.44
CA THR A 561 15.36 -24.59 -40.34
C THR A 561 15.58 -23.33 -41.20
N GLY A 562 14.80 -23.10 -42.25
CA GLY A 562 14.91 -21.91 -43.09
C GLY A 562 14.14 -20.69 -42.56
N ASP A 563 13.43 -20.83 -41.44
CA ASP A 563 12.53 -19.82 -40.89
C ASP A 563 13.15 -19.06 -39.70
N THR A 564 12.53 -17.91 -39.39
CA THR A 564 13.03 -16.99 -38.37
C THR A 564 11.96 -16.74 -37.33
N GLN A 565 12.28 -16.93 -36.04
CA GLN A 565 11.44 -16.42 -34.97
C GLN A 565 11.56 -14.90 -34.88
N VAL A 566 10.43 -14.22 -34.73
CA VAL A 566 10.39 -12.75 -34.67
C VAL A 566 9.86 -12.19 -33.34
N SER A 567 9.07 -12.97 -32.59
CA SER A 567 8.55 -12.57 -31.28
C SER A 567 8.14 -13.80 -30.45
N GLY A 568 7.79 -13.56 -29.19
CA GLY A 568 7.29 -14.56 -28.25
C GLY A 568 8.36 -15.13 -27.32
N ILE A 569 7.99 -16.18 -26.61
CA ILE A 569 8.91 -16.94 -25.73
C ILE A 569 10.07 -17.53 -26.52
N ARG A 570 11.19 -17.71 -25.82
CA ARG A 570 12.34 -18.45 -26.33
C ARG A 570 12.18 -19.91 -25.95
N ASN A 571 12.75 -20.82 -26.74
CA ASN A 571 12.68 -22.24 -26.45
C ASN A 571 13.47 -22.56 -25.17
N ASN A 572 12.82 -23.18 -24.17
CA ASN A 572 13.44 -23.61 -22.91
C ASN A 572 13.98 -22.42 -22.09
N LEU A 573 13.22 -21.31 -22.06
CA LEU A 573 13.52 -20.04 -21.39
C LEU A 573 12.21 -19.24 -21.11
N ALA A 574 11.09 -19.94 -20.90
CA ALA A 574 9.72 -19.39 -20.89
C ALA A 574 9.10 -19.49 -19.48
N PHE A 575 7.83 -19.88 -19.34
CA PHE A 575 7.11 -19.86 -18.06
C PHE A 575 7.61 -20.94 -17.05
N GLU A 576 8.76 -20.68 -16.42
CA GLU A 576 9.38 -21.55 -15.41
C GLU A 576 8.64 -21.54 -14.08
N SER A 577 8.30 -20.33 -13.62
CA SER A 577 7.88 -20.11 -12.25
C SER A 577 6.38 -20.14 -12.08
N LEU A 578 5.89 -20.58 -10.91
CA LEU A 578 4.47 -20.50 -10.58
C LEU A 578 4.19 -20.47 -9.08
N THR A 579 3.55 -19.39 -8.61
CA THR A 579 3.09 -19.27 -7.21
C THR A 579 1.73 -18.60 -7.11
N ILE A 580 1.01 -18.86 -6.02
CA ILE A 580 -0.27 -18.21 -5.69
C ILE A 580 -0.11 -17.44 -4.38
N ALA A 581 -0.65 -16.21 -4.34
CA ALA A 581 -0.68 -15.40 -3.13
C ALA A 581 -1.47 -16.10 -2.01
N PRO A 582 -1.13 -15.88 -0.72
CA PRO A 582 -1.83 -16.51 0.41
C PRO A 582 -3.37 -16.37 0.39
N ASP A 583 -3.91 -15.24 -0.08
CA ASP A 583 -5.35 -15.00 -0.19
C ASP A 583 -6.03 -15.68 -1.38
N GLN A 584 -5.25 -16.38 -2.22
CA GLN A 584 -5.69 -17.09 -3.43
C GLN A 584 -6.30 -16.19 -4.52
N LYS A 585 -6.13 -14.87 -4.43
CA LYS A 585 -6.64 -13.95 -5.45
C LYS A 585 -5.66 -13.77 -6.60
N PHE A 586 -4.36 -13.86 -6.33
CA PHE A 586 -3.34 -13.65 -7.35
C PHE A 586 -2.48 -14.88 -7.61
N LEU A 587 -2.15 -15.11 -8.89
CA LEU A 587 -1.18 -16.09 -9.34
C LEU A 587 -0.08 -15.35 -10.10
N TYR A 588 1.17 -15.72 -9.84
CA TYR A 588 2.35 -15.16 -10.49
C TYR A 588 3.08 -16.24 -11.26
N THR A 589 3.52 -15.90 -12.47
CA THR A 589 4.48 -16.67 -13.27
C THR A 589 5.49 -15.69 -13.87
N ALA A 590 6.59 -16.19 -14.41
CA ALA A 590 7.60 -15.36 -15.05
C ALA A 590 8.32 -16.11 -16.15
N THR A 591 8.89 -15.38 -17.10
CA THR A 591 9.78 -15.97 -18.10
C THR A 591 11.17 -16.23 -17.52
N GLU A 592 11.85 -17.32 -17.90
CA GLU A 592 13.24 -17.54 -17.45
C GLU A 592 14.17 -16.40 -17.90
N ALA A 593 13.98 -15.97 -19.15
CA ALA A 593 14.75 -14.92 -19.79
C ALA A 593 13.84 -13.96 -20.57
N SER A 594 14.44 -12.96 -21.22
CA SER A 594 13.72 -12.02 -22.08
C SER A 594 12.96 -12.71 -23.22
N LEU A 595 11.75 -12.20 -23.52
CA LEU A 595 11.08 -12.51 -24.77
C LEU A 595 11.97 -12.15 -25.96
N PHE A 596 11.73 -12.78 -27.12
CA PHE A 596 12.57 -12.57 -28.29
C PHE A 596 12.68 -11.09 -28.70
N GLN A 597 11.58 -10.33 -28.56
CA GLN A 597 11.50 -8.92 -28.87
C GLN A 597 11.96 -7.97 -27.75
N ASP A 598 12.30 -8.45 -26.56
CA ASP A 598 12.61 -7.61 -25.39
C ASP A 598 14.10 -7.42 -25.12
N GLY A 599 14.95 -8.30 -25.65
CA GLY A 599 16.38 -8.24 -25.36
C GLY A 599 17.13 -9.52 -25.69
N SER A 600 18.40 -9.53 -25.30
CA SER A 600 19.22 -10.73 -25.24
C SER A 600 18.95 -11.53 -23.96
N ILE A 601 19.25 -12.82 -24.03
CA ILE A 601 19.46 -13.65 -22.84
C ILE A 601 20.66 -13.13 -22.03
N ALA A 602 20.81 -13.60 -20.79
CA ALA A 602 21.91 -13.20 -19.92
C ALA A 602 23.28 -13.53 -20.55
N SER A 603 24.27 -12.70 -20.23
CA SER A 603 25.67 -12.83 -20.62
C SER A 603 26.57 -12.72 -19.39
N LEU A 604 27.89 -12.79 -19.57
CA LEU A 604 28.85 -12.60 -18.46
C LEU A 604 28.84 -11.17 -17.88
N ASN A 605 28.28 -10.19 -18.60
CA ASN A 605 28.33 -8.79 -18.19
C ASN A 605 26.93 -8.18 -17.93
N GLU A 606 25.88 -8.81 -18.45
CA GLU A 606 24.53 -8.26 -18.42
C GLU A 606 23.51 -9.36 -18.14
N GLY A 607 22.52 -9.06 -17.30
CA GLY A 607 21.36 -9.89 -17.06
C GLY A 607 20.35 -9.90 -18.22
N SER A 608 19.27 -10.66 -18.06
CA SER A 608 18.15 -10.69 -19.01
C SER A 608 16.91 -9.97 -18.46
N ARG A 609 16.14 -9.37 -19.36
CA ARG A 609 14.88 -8.67 -19.07
C ARG A 609 13.70 -9.63 -19.05
N SER A 610 13.57 -10.42 -17.99
CA SER A 610 12.43 -11.29 -17.76
C SER A 610 11.15 -10.47 -17.47
N ARG A 611 9.99 -11.09 -17.71
CA ARG A 611 8.68 -10.53 -17.35
C ARG A 611 8.00 -11.40 -16.31
N ILE A 612 7.61 -10.79 -15.18
CA ILE A 612 6.67 -11.39 -14.23
C ILE A 612 5.25 -11.04 -14.68
N LEU A 613 4.39 -12.05 -14.80
CA LEU A 613 2.99 -11.96 -15.17
C LEU A 613 2.12 -12.21 -13.94
N GLN A 614 1.24 -11.26 -13.58
CA GLN A 614 0.27 -11.41 -12.49
C GLN A 614 -1.12 -11.67 -13.05
N TYR A 615 -1.74 -12.76 -12.62
CA TYR A 615 -3.14 -13.09 -12.87
C TYR A 615 -3.99 -12.79 -11.66
N ASN A 616 -5.21 -12.29 -11.87
CA ASN A 616 -6.27 -12.35 -10.88
C ASN A 616 -7.10 -13.60 -11.11
N LEU A 617 -7.12 -14.48 -10.11
CA LEU A 617 -7.80 -15.76 -10.15
C LEU A 617 -9.32 -15.63 -10.00
N VAL A 618 -9.84 -14.50 -9.51
CA VAL A 618 -11.27 -14.18 -9.48
C VAL A 618 -11.78 -13.92 -10.90
N SER A 619 -11.08 -13.08 -11.67
CA SER A 619 -11.44 -12.78 -13.07
C SER A 619 -10.91 -13.82 -14.06
N GLY A 620 -9.84 -14.53 -13.69
CA GLY A 620 -9.08 -15.43 -14.56
C GLY A 620 -8.27 -14.70 -15.64
N GLN A 621 -8.00 -13.40 -15.50
CA GLN A 621 -7.30 -12.58 -16.48
C GLN A 621 -5.91 -12.13 -15.98
N PRO A 622 -4.94 -11.93 -16.89
CA PRO A 622 -3.70 -11.22 -16.55
C PRO A 622 -4.03 -9.75 -16.27
N GLU A 623 -3.52 -9.22 -15.15
CA GLU A 623 -3.83 -7.86 -14.69
C GLU A 623 -2.64 -6.92 -14.74
N LYS A 624 -1.43 -7.41 -14.52
CA LYS A 624 -0.18 -6.63 -14.49
C LYS A 624 0.99 -7.44 -15.05
N GLU A 625 1.96 -6.73 -15.62
CA GLU A 625 3.26 -7.28 -16.00
C GLU A 625 4.37 -6.44 -15.36
N TYR A 626 5.44 -7.07 -14.87
CA TYR A 626 6.55 -6.40 -14.21
C TYR A 626 7.88 -6.77 -14.86
N LEU A 627 8.79 -5.80 -14.96
CA LEU A 627 10.15 -6.03 -15.44
C LEU A 627 11.02 -6.63 -14.33
N TYR A 628 11.54 -7.83 -14.57
CA TYR A 628 12.54 -8.48 -13.72
C TYR A 628 13.88 -8.52 -14.44
N ILE A 629 14.95 -8.12 -13.76
CA ILE A 629 16.32 -8.20 -14.29
C ILE A 629 17.08 -9.31 -13.57
N THR A 630 17.41 -10.37 -14.31
CA THR A 630 18.24 -11.47 -13.78
C THR A 630 19.69 -11.00 -13.57
N ASP A 631 20.46 -11.73 -12.78
CA ASP A 631 21.90 -11.51 -12.73
C ASP A 631 22.59 -11.95 -14.03
N PRO A 632 23.76 -11.35 -14.35
CA PRO A 632 24.69 -11.91 -15.33
C PRO A 632 25.09 -13.36 -15.00
N ILE A 633 25.59 -14.07 -15.99
CA ILE A 633 26.17 -15.41 -15.82
C ILE A 633 27.29 -15.35 -14.77
N ALA A 634 27.17 -16.18 -13.73
CA ALA A 634 27.98 -16.05 -12.51
C ALA A 634 29.48 -16.32 -12.73
N ALA A 635 29.82 -17.19 -13.70
CA ALA A 635 31.21 -17.54 -14.01
C ALA A 635 31.36 -17.89 -15.50
N PRO A 636 32.53 -17.70 -16.12
CA PRO A 636 32.77 -18.16 -17.49
C PRO A 636 32.87 -19.70 -17.57
N PRO A 637 32.35 -20.34 -18.62
CA PRO A 637 32.48 -21.79 -18.81
C PRO A 637 33.94 -22.21 -19.07
N ASN A 638 34.24 -23.48 -18.79
CA ASN A 638 35.54 -24.10 -19.00
C ASN A 638 35.41 -25.46 -19.73
N PRO A 639 35.74 -25.54 -21.03
CA PRO A 639 36.41 -24.53 -21.85
C PRO A 639 35.52 -23.32 -22.16
N ALA A 640 36.13 -22.19 -22.54
CA ALA A 640 35.41 -20.93 -22.84
C ALA A 640 34.41 -21.01 -24.01
N THR A 641 34.41 -22.11 -24.77
CA THR A 641 33.41 -22.41 -25.82
C THR A 641 32.23 -23.22 -25.30
N GLY A 642 32.23 -23.57 -24.02
CA GLY A 642 31.18 -24.34 -23.38
C GLY A 642 29.89 -23.56 -23.22
N PHE A 643 28.81 -24.28 -22.92
CA PHE A 643 27.49 -23.69 -22.68
C PHE A 643 27.43 -22.98 -21.32
N ALA A 644 26.72 -21.85 -21.26
CA ALA A 644 26.44 -21.13 -20.04
C ALA A 644 25.17 -20.29 -20.18
N ASP A 645 24.42 -20.18 -19.09
CA ASP A 645 23.15 -19.45 -19.00
C ASP A 645 22.88 -18.95 -17.57
N SER A 646 21.86 -18.11 -17.44
CA SER A 646 21.36 -17.57 -16.19
C SER A 646 19.90 -17.16 -16.35
N GLY A 647 19.06 -17.53 -15.39
CA GLY A 647 17.61 -17.47 -15.51
C GLY A 647 16.86 -17.32 -14.19
N LEU A 648 15.65 -16.76 -14.26
CA LEU A 648 14.66 -16.77 -13.19
C LEU A 648 13.86 -18.08 -13.26
N VAL A 649 14.11 -19.01 -12.34
CA VAL A 649 13.60 -20.38 -12.44
C VAL A 649 12.34 -20.63 -11.60
N ASP A 650 12.16 -19.96 -10.45
CA ASP A 650 10.89 -20.09 -9.69
C ASP A 650 10.61 -18.88 -8.79
N LEU A 651 9.37 -18.79 -8.32
CA LEU A 651 8.84 -17.73 -7.47
C LEU A 651 8.09 -18.34 -6.27
N LEU A 652 8.15 -17.68 -5.11
CA LEU A 652 7.36 -18.04 -3.93
C LEU A 652 6.72 -16.80 -3.30
N ALA A 653 5.39 -16.72 -3.27
CA ALA A 653 4.69 -15.60 -2.67
C ALA A 653 4.75 -15.63 -1.14
N LEU A 654 5.23 -14.54 -0.51
CA LEU A 654 5.32 -14.41 0.95
C LEU A 654 4.01 -13.85 1.55
N ASP A 655 3.40 -12.90 0.85
CA ASP A 655 2.25 -12.10 1.28
C ASP A 655 1.30 -11.76 0.12
N ASN A 656 0.27 -10.97 0.41
CA ASN A 656 -0.74 -10.51 -0.57
C ASN A 656 -0.39 -9.13 -1.17
N ARG A 657 0.74 -8.55 -0.80
CA ARG A 657 1.21 -7.25 -1.29
C ARG A 657 2.19 -7.38 -2.45
N GLY A 658 2.50 -8.60 -2.88
CA GLY A 658 3.43 -8.83 -3.98
C GLY A 658 4.89 -8.81 -3.52
N THR A 659 5.16 -9.18 -2.26
CA THR A 659 6.52 -9.59 -1.85
C THR A 659 6.68 -11.08 -2.16
N LEU A 660 7.69 -11.42 -2.95
CA LEU A 660 7.96 -12.79 -3.39
C LEU A 660 9.43 -13.14 -3.08
N LEU A 661 9.74 -14.43 -2.98
CA LEU A 661 11.11 -14.90 -3.20
C LEU A 661 11.26 -15.27 -4.66
N SER A 662 12.36 -14.86 -5.30
CA SER A 662 12.76 -15.37 -6.60
C SER A 662 13.98 -16.27 -6.49
N LEU A 663 13.96 -17.35 -7.26
CA LEU A 663 15.05 -18.29 -7.38
C LEU A 663 15.74 -18.06 -8.72
N GLU A 664 17.02 -17.71 -8.69
CA GLU A 664 17.85 -17.57 -9.88
C GLU A 664 18.88 -18.69 -9.94
N ARG A 665 19.04 -19.24 -11.13
CA ARG A 665 20.01 -20.29 -11.44
C ARG A 665 20.91 -19.82 -12.58
N SER A 666 22.22 -19.90 -12.36
CA SER A 666 23.23 -19.78 -13.42
C SER A 666 24.04 -21.06 -13.53
N PHE A 667 24.20 -21.58 -14.75
CA PHE A 667 25.05 -22.72 -15.05
C PHE A 667 26.19 -22.33 -15.98
N SER A 668 27.34 -22.98 -15.79
CA SER A 668 28.46 -22.89 -16.72
C SER A 668 29.17 -24.22 -16.84
N GLU A 669 29.30 -24.70 -18.08
CA GLU A 669 29.94 -25.98 -18.38
C GLU A 669 31.36 -26.03 -17.80
N GLY A 670 31.67 -27.11 -17.07
CA GLY A 670 32.97 -27.28 -16.40
C GLY A 670 33.16 -26.45 -15.12
N VAL A 671 32.18 -25.63 -14.71
CA VAL A 671 32.16 -24.90 -13.43
C VAL A 671 31.04 -25.41 -12.52
N GLY A 672 29.83 -25.57 -13.04
CA GLY A 672 28.64 -26.02 -12.31
C GLY A 672 27.61 -24.92 -12.09
N ASN A 673 26.73 -25.11 -11.10
CA ASN A 673 25.62 -24.21 -10.80
C ASN A 673 26.00 -23.15 -9.76
N THR A 674 25.40 -21.96 -9.89
CA THR A 674 25.29 -20.95 -8.85
C THR A 674 23.81 -20.64 -8.66
N ILE A 675 23.31 -20.87 -7.46
CA ILE A 675 21.89 -20.72 -7.12
C ILE A 675 21.75 -19.59 -6.11
N LYS A 676 20.88 -18.62 -6.39
CA LYS A 676 20.62 -17.48 -5.52
C LYS A 676 19.14 -17.35 -5.23
N ILE A 677 18.81 -17.06 -3.98
CA ILE A 677 17.48 -16.67 -3.54
C ILE A 677 17.50 -15.18 -3.30
N TYR A 678 16.56 -14.48 -3.93
CA TYR A 678 16.32 -13.07 -3.71
C TYR A 678 14.95 -12.88 -3.08
N GLU A 679 14.82 -11.88 -2.23
CA GLU A 679 13.52 -11.27 -1.92
C GLU A 679 13.26 -10.18 -2.95
N ILE A 680 12.06 -10.16 -3.51
CA ILE A 680 11.63 -9.14 -4.46
C ILE A 680 10.31 -8.49 -4.06
N SER A 681 10.18 -7.22 -4.41
CA SER A 681 8.96 -6.44 -4.22
C SER A 681 8.41 -5.99 -5.56
N LEU A 682 7.13 -6.27 -5.80
CA LEU A 682 6.37 -5.76 -6.95
C LEU A 682 5.77 -4.37 -6.67
N GLN A 683 5.89 -3.87 -5.45
CA GLN A 683 5.43 -2.53 -5.08
C GLN A 683 6.33 -1.48 -5.75
N GLY A 684 5.75 -0.40 -6.26
CA GLY A 684 6.48 0.68 -6.95
C GLY A 684 6.95 0.33 -8.38
N ALA A 685 7.02 -0.96 -8.72
CA ALA A 685 7.39 -1.40 -10.06
C ALA A 685 6.37 -0.94 -11.12
N THR A 686 6.88 -0.53 -12.28
CA THR A 686 6.05 -0.08 -13.40
C THR A 686 5.29 -1.23 -14.03
N ASP A 687 3.98 -1.09 -14.22
CA ASP A 687 3.18 -2.05 -15.00
C ASP A 687 3.53 -1.93 -16.49
N ILE A 688 4.22 -2.94 -17.02
CA ILE A 688 4.71 -2.98 -18.40
C ILE A 688 3.77 -3.74 -19.35
N LYS A 689 2.53 -4.05 -18.92
CA LYS A 689 1.63 -4.93 -19.69
C LYS A 689 1.23 -4.39 -21.05
N TYR A 690 1.29 -3.08 -21.25
CA TYR A 690 0.95 -2.45 -22.53
C TYR A 690 2.14 -2.36 -23.50
N TYR A 691 3.34 -2.76 -23.08
CA TYR A 691 4.52 -2.80 -23.95
C TYR A 691 4.67 -4.19 -24.58
N ASP A 692 4.46 -4.27 -25.89
CA ASP A 692 4.67 -5.51 -26.66
C ASP A 692 6.17 -5.85 -26.84
N SER A 693 7.03 -4.82 -26.86
CA SER A 693 8.49 -4.94 -26.95
C SER A 693 9.17 -3.85 -26.14
N LEU A 694 10.06 -4.25 -25.23
CA LEU A 694 10.90 -3.31 -24.46
C LEU A 694 12.01 -2.69 -25.32
N ASN A 695 12.49 -3.39 -26.35
CA ASN A 695 13.49 -2.84 -27.28
C ASN A 695 12.92 -1.81 -28.26
N ALA A 696 11.58 -1.71 -28.37
CA ALA A 696 10.94 -0.67 -29.18
C ALA A 696 10.85 0.68 -28.46
N LEU A 697 11.17 0.73 -27.16
CA LEU A 697 11.14 1.95 -26.35
C LEU A 697 12.37 2.82 -26.63
N SER A 698 12.20 4.15 -26.52
CA SER A 698 13.34 5.06 -26.48
C SER A 698 14.15 4.85 -25.19
N SER A 699 15.40 5.30 -25.17
CA SER A 699 16.23 5.23 -23.97
C SER A 699 15.59 5.92 -22.77
N GLU A 700 14.93 7.05 -22.99
CA GLU A 700 14.21 7.80 -21.94
C GLU A 700 13.01 6.99 -21.40
N GLN A 701 12.22 6.39 -22.29
CA GLN A 701 11.08 5.56 -21.89
C GLN A 701 11.52 4.32 -21.11
N LEU A 702 12.59 3.66 -21.55
CA LEU A 702 13.11 2.48 -20.87
C LEU A 702 13.72 2.82 -19.50
N THR A 703 14.36 3.99 -19.37
CA THR A 703 14.91 4.48 -18.09
C THR A 703 13.79 4.87 -17.11
N ALA A 704 12.62 5.25 -17.62
CA ALA A 704 11.45 5.56 -16.78
C ALA A 704 10.72 4.31 -16.27
N ILE A 705 11.04 3.11 -16.78
CA ILE A 705 10.49 1.86 -16.24
C ILE A 705 11.26 1.53 -14.97
N GLN A 706 10.54 1.55 -13.84
CA GLN A 706 11.04 1.02 -12.58
C GLN A 706 10.91 -0.51 -12.60
N PRO A 707 12.01 -1.28 -12.60
CA PRO A 707 11.97 -2.73 -12.45
C PRO A 707 11.54 -3.10 -11.02
N VAL A 708 11.25 -4.39 -10.80
CA VAL A 708 11.05 -4.92 -9.46
C VAL A 708 12.29 -4.69 -8.60
N GLU A 709 12.08 -4.39 -7.32
CA GLU A 709 13.17 -4.28 -6.35
C GLU A 709 13.63 -5.68 -5.95
N LYS A 710 14.94 -5.84 -5.74
CA LYS A 710 15.57 -7.13 -5.51
C LYS A 710 16.66 -7.03 -4.44
N ARG A 711 16.57 -7.86 -3.39
CA ARG A 711 17.55 -8.00 -2.30
C ARG A 711 18.05 -9.44 -2.20
N LEU A 712 19.36 -9.66 -2.22
CA LEU A 712 19.93 -11.01 -2.09
C LEU A 712 19.71 -11.54 -0.68
N LEU A 713 19.06 -12.69 -0.55
CA LEU A 713 18.92 -13.38 0.74
C LEU A 713 20.00 -14.43 0.95
N LEU A 714 20.23 -15.27 -0.06
CA LEU A 714 21.16 -16.39 0.06
C LEU A 714 21.75 -16.79 -1.29
N ASN A 715 23.07 -16.82 -1.37
CA ASN A 715 23.79 -17.55 -2.42
C ASN A 715 24.13 -18.94 -1.89
N LEU A 716 23.50 -20.00 -2.41
CA LEU A 716 23.66 -21.36 -1.89
C LEU A 716 25.10 -21.87 -1.96
N ASN A 717 25.94 -21.32 -2.84
CA ASN A 717 27.33 -21.72 -2.94
C ASN A 717 28.14 -21.34 -1.67
N SER A 718 27.66 -20.36 -0.87
CA SER A 718 28.27 -20.02 0.44
C SER A 718 28.13 -21.15 1.46
N LEU A 719 27.13 -22.03 1.31
CA LEU A 719 26.88 -23.15 2.21
C LEU A 719 27.93 -24.27 2.10
N ASN A 720 28.75 -24.28 1.03
CA ASN A 720 29.80 -25.28 0.80
C ASN A 720 29.31 -26.74 0.95
N LEU A 721 28.16 -27.05 0.35
CA LEU A 721 27.52 -28.35 0.49
C LEU A 721 28.46 -29.49 0.00
N PRO A 722 28.56 -30.63 0.71
CA PRO A 722 29.50 -31.70 0.36
C PRO A 722 29.30 -32.31 -1.03
N THR A 723 28.08 -32.23 -1.57
CA THR A 723 27.69 -32.73 -2.89
C THR A 723 27.69 -31.63 -3.95
N GLY A 724 27.94 -30.37 -3.58
CA GLY A 724 27.60 -29.21 -4.40
C GLY A 724 26.09 -28.99 -4.53
N THR A 725 25.73 -28.04 -5.38
CA THR A 725 24.36 -27.71 -5.81
C THR A 725 24.11 -28.23 -7.22
N ASP A 726 23.02 -28.96 -7.43
CA ASP A 726 22.57 -29.36 -8.77
C ASP A 726 21.60 -28.30 -9.37
N ASN A 727 20.86 -28.64 -10.42
CA ASN A 727 19.93 -27.78 -11.16
C ASN A 727 18.69 -27.42 -10.31
N ILE A 728 18.88 -26.64 -9.22
CA ILE A 728 17.79 -26.24 -8.31
C ILE A 728 16.85 -25.30 -9.05
N GLU A 729 15.61 -25.73 -9.20
CA GLU A 729 14.60 -25.04 -10.02
C GLU A 729 13.30 -24.80 -9.26
N GLY A 730 12.91 -25.63 -8.30
CA GLY A 730 11.67 -25.41 -7.54
C GLY A 730 11.90 -24.85 -6.13
N ILE A 731 11.03 -23.95 -5.67
CA ILE A 731 10.99 -23.41 -4.30
C ILE A 731 9.57 -23.46 -3.71
N SER A 732 9.44 -23.86 -2.44
CA SER A 732 8.17 -23.74 -1.72
C SER A 732 8.35 -23.54 -0.23
N PHE A 733 7.31 -23.06 0.44
CA PHE A 733 7.23 -23.23 1.88
C PHE A 733 7.06 -24.70 2.25
N GLY A 734 7.45 -25.08 3.46
CA GLY A 734 7.10 -26.35 4.09
C GLY A 734 6.28 -26.18 5.37
N PRO A 735 6.24 -27.18 6.27
CA PRO A 735 5.66 -27.01 7.60
C PRO A 735 6.43 -25.97 8.44
N LYS A 736 5.74 -25.31 9.37
CA LYS A 736 6.42 -24.52 10.40
C LYS A 736 7.29 -25.42 11.28
N LEU A 737 8.49 -24.96 11.58
CA LEU A 737 9.44 -25.61 12.48
C LEU A 737 8.98 -25.48 13.94
N ALA A 738 9.56 -26.32 14.81
CA ALA A 738 9.19 -26.34 16.23
C ALA A 738 9.53 -25.06 16.99
N ASP A 739 10.49 -24.28 16.49
CA ASP A 739 10.88 -22.96 17.02
C ASP A 739 9.99 -21.82 16.48
N GLY A 740 9.04 -22.12 15.61
CA GLY A 740 8.07 -21.16 15.03
C GLY A 740 8.46 -20.63 13.66
N ARG A 741 9.72 -20.84 13.23
CA ARG A 741 10.20 -20.43 11.91
C ARG A 741 9.50 -21.17 10.79
N GLN A 742 9.49 -20.58 9.61
CA GLN A 742 8.91 -21.19 8.43
C GLN A 742 9.99 -21.99 7.70
N SER A 743 9.72 -23.25 7.36
CA SER A 743 10.64 -23.96 6.47
C SER A 743 10.45 -23.54 5.02
N ILE A 744 11.55 -23.52 4.26
CA ILE A 744 11.58 -23.41 2.80
C ILE A 744 12.20 -24.70 2.26
N VAL A 745 11.64 -25.25 1.19
CA VAL A 745 12.09 -26.49 0.54
C VAL A 745 12.41 -26.20 -0.91
N LEU A 746 13.60 -26.61 -1.34
CA LEU A 746 14.06 -26.50 -2.72
C LEU A 746 14.19 -27.87 -3.36
N VAL A 747 13.92 -27.98 -4.65
CA VAL A 747 14.12 -29.21 -5.44
C VAL A 747 14.97 -28.96 -6.67
N SER A 748 15.78 -29.96 -7.05
CA SER A 748 16.51 -29.91 -8.31
C SER A 748 15.93 -30.82 -9.37
N ASP A 749 15.95 -30.30 -10.59
CA ASP A 749 15.96 -31.10 -11.78
C ASP A 749 17.33 -31.80 -11.92
N ASN A 750 17.32 -33.01 -12.46
CA ASN A 750 18.52 -33.77 -12.79
C ASN A 750 18.69 -33.99 -14.29
N ASN A 751 17.83 -33.37 -15.13
CA ASN A 751 17.71 -33.54 -16.58
C ASN A 751 17.66 -35.02 -17.03
N PHE A 752 17.33 -35.95 -16.12
CA PHE A 752 17.54 -37.39 -16.27
C PHE A 752 18.96 -37.80 -16.73
N SER A 753 19.97 -36.98 -16.42
CA SER A 753 21.37 -37.17 -16.79
C SER A 753 22.14 -38.01 -15.77
N GLN A 754 23.05 -38.87 -16.25
CA GLN A 754 23.90 -39.68 -15.36
C GLN A 754 24.94 -38.88 -14.56
N THR A 755 25.16 -37.61 -14.92
CA THR A 755 26.11 -36.72 -14.24
C THR A 755 25.46 -35.80 -13.22
N GLN A 756 24.13 -35.85 -13.09
CA GLN A 756 23.33 -35.04 -12.18
C GLN A 756 22.58 -35.94 -11.18
N PHE A 757 21.92 -35.33 -10.21
CA PHE A 757 21.13 -35.96 -9.17
C PHE A 757 19.93 -35.09 -8.78
N THR A 758 18.86 -35.73 -8.29
CA THR A 758 17.73 -35.00 -7.68
C THR A 758 18.12 -34.64 -6.26
N GLN A 759 18.09 -33.36 -5.93
CA GLN A 759 18.44 -32.79 -4.65
C GLN A 759 17.19 -32.20 -4.00
N ILE A 760 17.04 -32.37 -2.69
CA ILE A 760 16.04 -31.66 -1.88
C ILE A 760 16.78 -30.97 -0.74
N ILE A 761 16.65 -29.65 -0.66
CA ILE A 761 17.27 -28.81 0.36
C ILE A 761 16.18 -28.25 1.26
N ALA A 762 16.40 -28.25 2.58
CA ALA A 762 15.54 -27.59 3.54
C ALA A 762 16.28 -26.41 4.19
N LEU A 763 15.61 -25.27 4.23
CA LEU A 763 16.03 -24.05 4.90
C LEU A 763 15.01 -23.67 5.98
N GLY A 764 15.44 -22.93 7.00
CA GLY A 764 14.57 -22.30 7.99
C GLY A 764 14.63 -20.78 7.81
N ALA A 765 13.48 -20.13 7.75
CA ALA A 765 13.35 -18.70 7.52
C ALA A 765 12.52 -18.05 8.63
N ASP A 766 13.01 -16.93 9.13
CA ASP A 766 12.20 -16.02 9.93
C ASP A 766 11.26 -15.28 8.98
N LEU A 767 9.94 -15.38 9.18
CA LEU A 767 9.01 -14.45 8.51
C LEU A 767 8.58 -13.39 9.50
N VAL A 768 9.02 -12.17 9.24
CA VAL A 768 8.71 -10.99 10.03
C VAL A 768 7.64 -10.19 9.28
N PRO A 769 6.55 -9.76 9.95
CA PRO A 769 5.55 -8.93 9.31
C PRO A 769 6.11 -7.53 9.04
N THR A 770 5.70 -6.91 7.93
CA THR A 770 6.11 -5.55 7.57
C THR A 770 4.96 -4.57 7.72
N ALA A 771 5.21 -3.45 8.40
CA ALA A 771 4.30 -2.32 8.49
C ALA A 771 4.51 -1.40 7.29
N ALA A 772 3.42 -0.90 6.71
CA ALA A 772 3.47 -0.02 5.55
C ALA A 772 3.69 1.45 5.96
N PRO A 773 4.75 2.13 5.47
CA PRO A 773 4.88 3.57 5.59
C PRO A 773 3.86 4.27 4.68
N THR A 774 3.50 5.50 5.02
CA THR A 774 2.60 6.34 4.20
C THR A 774 3.24 7.65 3.76
N VAL A 775 4.34 8.04 4.39
CA VAL A 775 5.09 9.26 4.07
C VAL A 775 6.58 8.98 4.25
N GLU A 776 7.41 9.65 3.45
CA GLU A 776 8.86 9.71 3.61
C GLU A 776 9.34 11.15 3.47
N THR A 777 10.48 11.48 4.06
CA THR A 777 11.01 12.85 4.02
C THR A 777 11.67 13.17 2.69
N ARG A 778 11.47 14.40 2.21
CA ARG A 778 12.11 14.95 1.00
C ARG A 778 12.71 16.34 1.28
N PRO A 779 13.79 16.76 0.57
CA PRO A 779 14.49 16.01 -0.48
C PRO A 779 15.35 14.86 0.07
N ASP A 780 15.78 13.97 -0.82
CA ASP A 780 16.72 12.87 -0.52
C ASP A 780 18.03 13.39 0.07
N LEU A 781 18.61 12.62 1.00
CA LEU A 781 19.85 12.96 1.71
C LEU A 781 20.97 12.04 1.22
N PHE A 782 22.07 12.61 0.73
CA PHE A 782 23.18 11.84 0.19
C PHE A 782 24.43 11.93 1.06
N ASP A 783 24.86 10.82 1.68
CA ASP A 783 26.17 10.68 2.34
C ASP A 783 27.29 10.40 1.34
N ASP A 784 27.39 11.24 0.31
CA ASP A 784 28.34 11.03 -0.77
C ASP A 784 29.77 11.39 -0.31
N PRO A 785 30.71 10.44 -0.21
CA PRO A 785 32.07 10.70 0.25
C PRO A 785 32.84 11.66 -0.67
N THR A 786 32.39 11.89 -1.90
CA THR A 786 32.98 12.85 -2.83
C THR A 786 32.61 14.31 -2.53
N LEU A 787 31.58 14.54 -1.69
CA LEU A 787 31.16 15.86 -1.26
C LEU A 787 32.00 16.40 -0.07
N PRO A 788 32.06 17.73 0.11
CA PRO A 788 32.55 18.33 1.35
C PRO A 788 31.85 17.71 2.56
N ARG A 789 32.59 17.49 3.65
CA ARG A 789 32.07 16.82 4.85
C ARG A 789 30.77 17.46 5.37
N ASP A 790 30.68 18.78 5.37
CA ASP A 790 29.50 19.53 5.82
C ASP A 790 28.27 19.42 4.89
N GLN A 791 28.40 18.72 3.76
CA GLN A 791 27.32 18.45 2.79
C GLN A 791 26.99 16.95 2.70
N ARG A 792 27.70 16.11 3.44
CA ARG A 792 27.45 14.68 3.55
C ARG A 792 26.21 14.45 4.41
N ALA A 793 25.09 14.22 3.74
CA ALA A 793 23.79 14.19 4.36
C ALA A 793 23.43 12.75 4.76
N ASP A 794 24.01 12.34 5.88
CA ASP A 794 23.87 11.04 6.54
C ASP A 794 22.76 11.13 7.60
N ALA A 795 21.56 10.65 7.28
CA ALA A 795 20.40 10.66 8.18
C ALA A 795 20.60 9.72 9.37
N ASP A 796 20.16 10.12 10.56
CA ASP A 796 20.36 9.33 11.78
C ASP A 796 19.13 9.21 12.67
N ASP A 797 18.79 10.29 13.39
CA ASP A 797 17.87 10.21 14.51
C ASP A 797 16.69 11.18 14.37
N PRO A 798 15.45 10.72 14.52
CA PRO A 798 14.26 11.56 14.54
C PRO A 798 13.78 11.88 15.97
N ALA A 799 13.09 13.02 16.14
CA ALA A 799 12.30 13.35 17.33
C ALA A 799 10.97 14.02 16.93
N ILE A 800 9.86 13.58 17.52
CA ILE A 800 8.52 14.00 17.11
C ILE A 800 7.97 15.10 18.05
N TYR A 801 7.86 16.32 17.53
CA TYR A 801 7.29 17.45 18.26
C TYR A 801 5.79 17.56 18.05
N VAL A 802 4.99 17.38 19.11
CA VAL A 802 3.53 17.54 19.08
C VAL A 802 3.14 19.00 19.26
N ASN A 803 2.52 19.62 18.27
CA ASN A 803 2.02 20.99 18.38
C ASN A 803 0.78 21.06 19.30
N SER A 804 0.82 21.92 20.31
CA SER A 804 -0.23 22.01 21.36
C SER A 804 -1.56 22.58 20.91
N THR A 805 -1.58 23.38 19.83
CA THR A 805 -2.78 24.08 19.37
C THR A 805 -3.37 23.49 18.11
N ASN A 806 -2.52 22.93 17.24
CA ASN A 806 -2.93 22.24 16.04
C ASN A 806 -2.03 21.01 15.81
N PRO A 807 -2.46 19.80 16.22
CA PRO A 807 -1.65 18.58 16.08
C PRO A 807 -1.21 18.25 14.65
N GLU A 808 -1.91 18.75 13.61
CA GLU A 808 -1.50 18.60 12.20
C GLU A 808 -0.29 19.46 11.82
N GLN A 809 0.05 20.46 12.64
CA GLN A 809 1.25 21.28 12.52
C GLN A 809 2.37 20.80 13.44
N SER A 810 2.32 19.53 13.85
CA SER A 810 3.43 18.85 14.52
C SER A 810 4.62 18.71 13.57
N LEU A 811 5.81 18.52 14.13
CA LEU A 811 7.06 18.55 13.39
C LEU A 811 7.84 17.26 13.62
N VAL A 812 8.62 16.86 12.63
CA VAL A 812 9.68 15.86 12.78
C VAL A 812 11.02 16.59 12.75
N LEU A 813 11.74 16.57 13.86
CA LEU A 813 13.09 17.11 13.96
C LEU A 813 14.06 15.96 13.68
N THR A 814 15.05 16.16 12.82
CA THR A 814 16.00 15.08 12.52
C THR A 814 17.44 15.54 12.56
N VAL A 815 18.32 14.63 12.96
CA VAL A 815 19.75 14.78 12.77
C VAL A 815 20.16 14.23 11.41
N VAL A 816 21.00 15.01 10.74
CA VAL A 816 21.75 14.59 9.57
C VAL A 816 23.23 14.76 9.91
N LYS A 817 23.91 13.69 10.35
CA LYS A 817 25.17 13.69 11.13
C LYS A 817 26.13 14.80 10.69
N ASN A 818 26.62 14.73 9.46
CA ASN A 818 27.60 15.72 8.96
C ASN A 818 26.96 17.00 8.36
N ALA A 819 25.66 17.01 8.06
CA ALA A 819 24.97 18.11 7.37
C ALA A 819 24.00 18.92 8.26
N GLY A 820 23.98 18.71 9.58
CA GLY A 820 23.25 19.55 10.53
C GLY A 820 21.93 18.95 11.02
N LEU A 821 20.95 19.81 11.31
CA LEU A 821 19.58 19.41 11.66
C LEU A 821 18.62 19.73 10.51
N ARG A 822 17.52 18.99 10.44
CA ARG A 822 16.40 19.27 9.54
C ARG A 822 15.09 19.27 10.34
N VAL A 823 14.13 20.05 9.87
CA VAL A 823 12.76 20.09 10.41
C VAL A 823 11.78 19.82 9.28
N TYR A 824 10.90 18.85 9.45
CA TYR A 824 9.88 18.48 8.47
C TYR A 824 8.48 18.66 9.03
N ASP A 825 7.51 18.89 8.14
CA ASP A 825 6.10 18.66 8.46
C ASP A 825 5.73 17.17 8.42
N LEU A 826 4.51 16.83 8.84
CA LEU A 826 4.00 15.46 8.81
C LEU A 826 3.75 14.90 7.40
N SER A 827 3.86 15.73 6.36
CA SER A 827 3.83 15.30 4.96
C SER A 827 5.22 15.04 4.40
N GLY A 828 6.27 15.11 5.24
CA GLY A 828 7.65 14.86 4.84
C GLY A 828 8.32 16.03 4.12
N ASN A 829 7.68 17.21 4.08
CA ASN A 829 8.26 18.38 3.42
C ASN A 829 9.26 19.08 4.34
N LEU A 830 10.44 19.40 3.80
CA LEU A 830 11.46 20.17 4.51
C LEU A 830 10.97 21.60 4.80
N LEU A 831 11.00 21.99 6.08
CA LEU A 831 10.64 23.31 6.59
C LEU A 831 11.86 24.15 6.98
N GLU A 832 12.90 23.54 7.54
CA GLU A 832 14.12 24.22 7.98
C GLU A 832 15.34 23.32 7.88
N GLU A 833 16.47 23.92 7.47
CA GLU A 833 17.80 23.32 7.50
C GLU A 833 18.73 24.16 8.37
N ILE A 834 19.44 23.50 9.30
CA ILE A 834 20.34 24.16 10.26
C ILE A 834 21.71 23.52 10.18
N ASN A 835 22.62 24.18 9.48
CA ASN A 835 24.01 23.77 9.38
C ASN A 835 24.95 24.95 9.67
N PRO A 836 25.37 25.15 10.94
CA PRO A 836 26.28 26.23 11.32
C PRO A 836 27.73 26.01 10.85
N GLY A 837 28.06 24.85 10.29
CA GLY A 837 29.43 24.43 9.98
C GLY A 837 30.25 24.10 11.23
N ASN A 838 31.31 23.27 11.07
CA ASN A 838 32.16 22.80 12.17
C ASN A 838 31.39 22.13 13.33
N ILE A 839 30.27 21.50 13.00
CA ILE A 839 29.44 20.71 13.91
C ILE A 839 29.26 19.32 13.29
N ARG A 840 29.09 18.30 14.13
CA ARG A 840 28.61 17.00 13.69
C ARG A 840 27.60 16.52 14.71
N TYR A 841 26.31 16.62 14.38
CA TYR A 841 25.29 16.11 15.28
C TYR A 841 25.27 14.58 15.25
N ASN A 842 24.68 13.95 16.27
CA ASN A 842 24.43 12.51 16.29
C ASN A 842 22.95 12.23 16.55
N ASN A 843 22.51 12.33 17.80
CA ASN A 843 21.10 12.11 18.16
C ASN A 843 20.43 13.42 18.60
N ILE A 844 19.10 13.43 18.58
CA ILE A 844 18.26 14.55 19.03
C ILE A 844 17.09 14.02 19.85
N ASP A 845 16.80 14.68 20.96
CA ASP A 845 15.57 14.42 21.73
C ASP A 845 14.98 15.75 22.22
N LEU A 846 13.72 15.74 22.64
CA LEU A 846 12.98 16.94 23.00
C LEU A 846 12.25 16.80 24.33
N GLN A 847 11.94 17.94 24.94
CA GLN A 847 11.08 17.98 26.12
C GLN A 847 10.28 19.27 26.22
N TYR A 848 9.08 19.16 26.79
CA TYR A 848 8.10 20.24 26.83
C TYR A 848 8.17 21.07 28.12
N GLY A 849 7.90 22.37 28.00
CA GLY A 849 7.63 23.26 29.13
C GLY A 849 8.79 23.56 30.08
N PHE A 850 10.04 23.50 29.62
CA PHE A 850 11.21 23.94 30.41
C PHE A 850 11.06 25.41 30.83
N ASP A 851 11.27 25.73 32.11
CA ASP A 851 11.16 27.11 32.60
C ASP A 851 12.43 27.92 32.29
N LEU A 852 12.35 28.83 31.31
CA LEU A 852 13.42 29.74 30.92
C LEU A 852 13.02 31.19 31.24
N GLY A 853 13.63 31.76 32.28
CA GLY A 853 13.35 33.14 32.70
C GLY A 853 11.93 33.35 33.23
N GLY A 854 11.27 32.31 33.77
CA GLY A 854 9.89 32.37 34.25
C GLY A 854 8.84 32.08 33.16
N HIS A 855 9.28 31.57 32.00
CA HIS A 855 8.42 31.26 30.86
C HIS A 855 8.64 29.82 30.40
N PRO A 856 7.58 29.00 30.29
CA PRO A 856 7.70 27.65 29.75
C PRO A 856 8.05 27.72 28.27
N VAL A 857 9.08 26.98 27.87
CA VAL A 857 9.52 26.79 26.48
C VAL A 857 9.69 25.31 26.20
N ASP A 858 9.30 24.88 25.00
CA ASP A 858 9.59 23.54 24.50
C ASP A 858 11.03 23.55 23.94
N ILE A 859 11.81 22.50 24.23
CA ILE A 859 13.23 22.42 23.88
C ILE A 859 13.54 21.15 23.11
N ALA A 860 14.54 21.24 22.22
CA ALA A 860 15.21 20.10 21.60
C ALA A 860 16.70 20.15 21.94
N VAL A 861 17.33 19.00 22.12
CA VAL A 861 18.76 18.89 22.47
C VAL A 861 19.41 17.86 21.56
N ALA A 862 20.49 18.25 20.91
CA ALA A 862 21.31 17.36 20.11
C ALA A 862 22.74 17.28 20.68
N THR A 863 23.40 16.14 20.46
CA THR A 863 24.83 15.97 20.78
C THR A 863 25.70 16.44 19.62
N ASP A 864 26.81 17.12 19.92
CA ASP A 864 27.81 17.54 18.93
C ASP A 864 29.10 16.75 19.12
N ARG A 865 29.30 15.78 18.23
CA ARG A 865 30.46 14.88 18.17
C ARG A 865 31.75 15.56 17.77
N ASN A 866 31.70 16.71 17.12
CA ASN A 866 32.91 17.39 16.64
C ASN A 866 33.54 18.24 17.76
N ASN A 867 32.73 18.74 18.70
CA ASN A 867 33.18 19.60 19.78
C ASN A 867 32.96 19.02 21.19
N ASP A 868 32.37 17.82 21.30
CA ASP A 868 32.02 17.15 22.55
C ASP A 868 31.10 17.99 23.46
N LYS A 869 29.97 18.43 22.90
CA LYS A 869 29.01 19.34 23.56
C LYS A 869 27.56 18.93 23.33
N LEU A 870 26.66 19.59 24.06
CA LEU A 870 25.24 19.63 23.72
C LEU A 870 24.94 20.93 22.97
N ALA A 871 24.04 20.85 21.98
CA ALA A 871 23.36 21.99 21.38
C ALA A 871 21.89 21.97 21.82
N ILE A 872 21.41 23.07 22.38
CA ILE A 872 20.09 23.20 22.99
C ILE A 872 19.29 24.25 22.23
N PHE A 873 18.15 23.85 21.69
CA PHE A 873 17.27 24.69 20.88
C PHE A 873 15.95 24.90 21.59
N LYS A 874 15.39 26.10 21.44
CA LYS A 874 13.98 26.37 21.71
C LYS A 874 13.19 26.03 20.45
N ILE A 875 12.08 25.33 20.62
CA ILE A 875 11.14 25.01 19.54
C ILE A 875 10.09 26.12 19.42
N ASN A 876 9.99 26.71 18.24
CA ASN A 876 9.00 27.72 17.88
C ASN A 876 7.93 27.06 17.01
N SER A 877 6.83 26.62 17.62
CA SER A 877 5.74 25.90 16.91
C SER A 877 4.93 26.74 15.94
N HIS A 878 5.05 28.07 16.00
CA HIS A 878 4.36 29.02 15.13
C HIS A 878 5.31 30.17 14.78
N PRO A 879 6.33 29.93 13.94
CA PRO A 879 7.29 30.97 13.60
C PRO A 879 6.63 32.05 12.73
N ASN A 880 7.14 33.29 12.81
CA ASN A 880 6.63 34.40 11.99
C ASN A 880 7.00 34.28 10.50
N ALA A 881 7.97 33.41 10.18
CA ALA A 881 8.42 33.08 8.84
C ALA A 881 8.90 31.63 8.82
N SER A 882 8.82 30.97 7.65
CA SER A 882 9.39 29.63 7.48
C SER A 882 10.91 29.63 7.74
N GLY A 883 11.44 28.50 8.22
CA GLY A 883 12.86 28.35 8.55
C GLY A 883 13.28 29.01 9.88
N GLN A 884 12.37 29.13 10.85
CA GLN A 884 12.66 29.68 12.19
C GLN A 884 12.05 28.83 13.33
N TYR A 885 11.90 27.54 13.10
CA TYR A 885 11.33 26.57 14.02
C TYR A 885 12.28 26.25 15.18
N LEU A 886 13.61 26.30 14.98
CA LEU A 886 14.57 26.08 16.07
C LEU A 886 15.44 27.33 16.32
N GLU A 887 15.55 27.72 17.59
CA GLU A 887 16.40 28.83 18.05
C GLU A 887 17.47 28.32 19.02
N ASP A 888 18.76 28.42 18.67
CA ASP A 888 19.86 28.01 19.54
C ASP A 888 19.90 28.87 20.83
N ILE A 889 19.63 28.22 21.96
CA ILE A 889 19.65 28.78 23.30
C ILE A 889 20.72 28.13 24.20
N THR A 890 21.75 27.54 23.59
CA THR A 890 22.90 26.98 24.30
C THR A 890 23.71 28.09 24.98
N ASP A 891 24.01 27.94 26.27
CA ASP A 891 24.85 28.88 26.98
C ASP A 891 26.33 28.66 26.62
N SER A 892 27.02 29.76 26.30
CA SER A 892 28.44 29.72 25.92
C SER A 892 29.39 29.19 27.00
N SER A 893 28.97 29.11 28.25
CA SER A 893 29.74 28.50 29.35
C SER A 893 29.74 26.98 29.33
N LEU A 894 28.92 26.34 28.49
CA LEU A 894 28.90 24.89 28.32
C LEU A 894 30.26 24.42 27.77
N GLY A 895 31.02 23.78 28.65
CA GLY A 895 32.31 23.15 28.35
C GLY A 895 32.14 21.79 27.70
N THR A 896 33.26 21.12 27.43
CA THR A 896 33.24 19.75 26.89
C THR A 896 32.70 18.76 27.92
N LEU A 897 31.97 17.73 27.48
CA LEU A 897 31.28 16.79 28.36
C LEU A 897 32.21 15.70 28.94
N PHE A 898 33.09 15.14 28.10
CA PHE A 898 33.87 13.93 28.42
C PHE A 898 35.39 14.14 28.44
N GLN A 899 35.88 15.38 28.28
CA GLN A 899 37.32 15.67 28.19
C GLN A 899 38.01 15.93 29.53
N SER A 900 37.40 15.51 30.64
CA SER A 900 37.98 15.67 31.98
C SER A 900 37.42 14.67 32.99
N SER A 901 38.02 14.62 34.18
CA SER A 901 37.51 13.84 35.32
C SER A 901 36.00 14.11 35.55
N PRO A 902 35.18 13.08 35.83
CA PRO A 902 35.54 11.73 36.26
C PRO A 902 35.92 10.73 35.15
N TYR A 903 35.90 11.13 33.88
CA TYR A 903 36.20 10.24 32.75
C TYR A 903 37.71 10.04 32.59
N GLU A 904 38.12 8.81 32.25
CA GLU A 904 39.54 8.48 32.08
C GLU A 904 40.05 8.82 30.66
N PRO A 905 41.34 9.17 30.50
CA PRO A 905 41.95 9.41 29.19
C PRO A 905 42.02 8.12 28.33
N PRO A 906 42.12 8.23 26.99
CA PRO A 906 42.43 9.43 26.21
C PRO A 906 41.26 10.39 26.03
N TYR A 907 41.54 11.69 26.07
CA TYR A 907 40.59 12.74 25.73
C TYR A 907 40.76 13.12 24.26
N SER A 908 39.68 13.06 23.50
CA SER A 908 39.60 13.46 22.10
C SER A 908 38.18 13.96 21.83
N PRO A 909 37.97 15.27 21.57
CA PRO A 909 36.64 15.82 21.29
C PRO A 909 35.96 15.27 20.03
N SER A 910 36.64 14.44 19.22
CA SER A 910 36.07 13.77 18.05
C SER A 910 36.04 12.25 18.15
N GLU A 911 37.01 11.63 18.84
CA GLU A 911 37.10 10.16 18.94
C GLU A 911 36.53 9.63 20.27
N ARG A 912 36.38 10.50 21.28
CA ARG A 912 35.91 10.20 22.64
C ARG A 912 34.93 11.27 23.10
N SER A 913 33.91 11.52 22.27
CA SER A 913 32.93 12.61 22.41
C SER A 913 31.51 12.11 22.68
N ALA A 914 30.62 13.06 22.99
CA ALA A 914 29.19 12.86 23.10
C ALA A 914 28.60 12.17 21.86
N TYR A 915 27.71 11.21 22.08
CA TYR A 915 27.16 10.34 21.03
C TYR A 915 25.63 10.25 21.15
N GLY A 916 25.06 9.21 21.77
CA GLY A 916 23.64 9.11 22.11
C GLY A 916 23.14 10.24 23.02
N VAL A 917 21.84 10.53 22.94
CA VAL A 917 21.14 11.50 23.81
C VAL A 917 19.75 11.02 24.20
N ALA A 918 19.31 11.33 25.42
CA ALA A 918 17.91 11.15 25.84
C ALA A 918 17.54 12.18 26.93
N LEU A 919 16.37 12.79 26.82
CA LEU A 919 15.85 13.79 27.74
C LEU A 919 14.91 13.15 28.76
N TYR A 920 15.06 13.57 30.01
CA TYR A 920 14.25 13.08 31.12
C TYR A 920 13.71 14.24 31.93
N ARG A 921 12.39 14.32 32.06
CA ARG A 921 11.74 15.20 33.04
C ARG A 921 11.38 14.35 34.25
N SER A 922 12.00 14.63 35.39
CA SER A 922 11.75 13.85 36.60
C SER A 922 10.28 13.99 37.01
N PRO A 923 9.50 12.89 37.05
CA PRO A 923 8.17 12.87 37.65
C PRO A 923 8.18 13.14 39.17
N VAL A 924 9.35 13.06 39.82
CA VAL A 924 9.51 13.31 41.27
C VAL A 924 9.80 14.78 41.57
N THR A 925 10.76 15.39 40.88
CA THR A 925 11.21 16.77 41.16
C THR A 925 10.75 17.79 40.13
N ASN A 926 10.23 17.34 38.99
CA ASN A 926 9.93 18.16 37.82
C ASN A 926 11.15 18.88 37.22
N ASP A 927 12.37 18.46 37.59
CA ASP A 927 13.61 18.93 36.97
C ASP A 927 13.85 18.23 35.63
N TYR A 928 14.62 18.89 34.77
CA TYR A 928 14.95 18.41 33.42
C TYR A 928 16.40 17.93 33.38
N TYR A 929 16.62 16.76 32.80
CA TYR A 929 17.91 16.12 32.68
C TYR A 929 18.16 15.68 31.25
N VAL A 930 19.43 15.59 30.88
CA VAL A 930 19.91 15.00 29.63
C VAL A 930 20.85 13.86 30.00
N PHE A 931 20.61 12.69 29.43
CA PHE A 931 21.57 11.60 29.36
C PHE A 931 22.34 11.70 28.06
N THR A 932 23.64 11.45 28.11
CA THR A 932 24.48 11.28 26.92
C THR A 932 25.61 10.32 27.24
N ASN A 933 26.08 9.58 26.25
CA ASN A 933 27.21 8.66 26.39
C ASN A 933 28.43 9.11 25.59
N ARG A 934 29.56 8.48 25.89
CA ARG A 934 30.85 8.76 25.27
C ARG A 934 31.22 7.68 24.27
N ARG A 935 31.43 8.08 23.03
CA ARG A 935 31.84 7.22 21.90
C ARG A 935 33.01 6.29 22.24
N GLU A 936 32.95 5.04 21.77
CA GLU A 936 33.89 3.92 21.97
C GLU A 936 34.18 3.61 23.45
N THR A 937 33.22 3.91 24.32
CA THR A 937 33.27 3.60 25.76
C THR A 937 31.88 3.30 26.29
N GLY A 938 31.79 2.68 27.47
CA GLY A 938 30.53 2.51 28.18
C GLY A 938 30.15 3.69 29.07
N ASP A 939 30.87 4.83 29.02
CA ASP A 939 30.67 5.95 29.95
C ASP A 939 29.39 6.73 29.62
N VAL A 940 28.58 6.98 30.66
CA VAL A 940 27.31 7.73 30.59
C VAL A 940 27.36 8.93 31.53
N ALA A 941 26.89 10.08 31.06
CA ALA A 941 26.69 11.31 31.82
C ALA A 941 25.19 11.58 31.99
N GLN A 942 24.78 11.98 33.19
CA GLN A 942 23.48 12.60 33.44
C GLN A 942 23.69 14.05 33.87
N LEU A 943 23.13 14.96 33.09
CA LEU A 943 23.31 16.40 33.20
C LEU A 943 21.97 17.04 33.54
N LYS A 944 21.88 17.81 34.63
CA LYS A 944 20.71 18.66 34.91
C LYS A 944 20.75 19.89 34.01
N LEU A 945 19.64 20.21 33.34
CA LEU A 945 19.46 21.45 32.59
C LEU A 945 19.16 22.62 33.53
N VAL A 946 19.81 23.75 33.31
CA VAL A 946 19.76 24.92 34.20
C VAL A 946 19.63 26.21 33.39
N ASP A 947 18.59 27.00 33.68
CA ASP A 947 18.49 28.39 33.22
C ASP A 947 19.64 29.22 33.81
N LYS A 948 20.48 29.81 32.95
CA LYS A 948 21.62 30.64 33.37
C LYS A 948 21.23 32.09 33.66
N GLY A 949 19.96 32.46 33.51
CA GLY A 949 19.40 33.79 33.79
C GLY A 949 19.71 34.83 32.72
N ASN A 950 20.27 34.40 31.59
CA ASN A 950 20.61 35.23 30.42
C ASN A 950 19.81 34.84 29.17
N GLY A 951 18.73 34.05 29.34
CA GLY A 951 17.93 33.50 28.24
C GLY A 951 18.59 32.32 27.53
N LYS A 952 19.61 31.70 28.15
CA LYS A 952 20.30 30.50 27.65
C LYS A 952 20.30 29.40 28.71
N ILE A 953 20.39 28.16 28.25
CA ILE A 953 20.42 26.96 29.07
C ILE A 953 21.84 26.41 29.11
N GLY A 954 22.33 26.03 30.29
CA GLY A 954 23.53 25.21 30.43
C GLY A 954 23.26 24.00 31.31
N THR A 955 24.32 23.30 31.70
CA THR A 955 24.20 22.00 32.38
C THR A 955 25.00 21.91 33.68
N GLU A 956 24.64 20.92 34.51
CA GLU A 956 25.38 20.48 35.70
C GLU A 956 25.43 18.94 35.73
N LEU A 957 26.63 18.35 35.84
CA LEU A 957 26.78 16.89 35.99
C LEU A 957 26.28 16.44 37.35
N VAL A 958 25.21 15.64 37.38
CA VAL A 958 24.57 15.15 38.61
C VAL A 958 24.82 13.67 38.87
N ARG A 959 25.05 12.88 37.82
CA ARG A 959 25.41 11.45 37.91
C ARG A 959 26.26 11.05 36.72
N ASN A 960 27.15 10.08 36.92
CA ASN A 960 27.88 9.40 35.86
C ASN A 960 28.05 7.93 36.26
N PHE A 961 28.17 7.06 35.27
CA PHE A 961 28.43 5.63 35.44
C PHE A 961 28.99 5.05 34.14
N THR A 962 29.45 3.80 34.19
CA THR A 962 29.93 3.07 33.03
C THR A 962 29.13 1.78 32.88
N VAL A 963 28.53 1.55 31.71
CA VAL A 963 27.88 0.30 31.34
C VAL A 963 28.92 -0.83 31.31
N PRO A 964 28.62 -2.03 31.85
CA PRO A 964 29.60 -3.12 31.89
C PRO A 964 30.11 -3.51 30.50
N THR A 965 31.42 -3.68 30.36
CA THR A 965 32.02 -4.16 29.11
C THR A 965 31.95 -5.68 29.00
N THR A 966 31.64 -6.18 27.80
CA THR A 966 31.64 -7.60 27.48
C THR A 966 32.98 -7.97 26.83
N ALA A 967 33.56 -9.11 27.22
CA ALA A 967 34.87 -9.51 26.71
C ALA A 967 34.81 -9.81 25.20
N GLY A 968 35.63 -9.11 24.41
CA GLY A 968 35.72 -9.29 22.95
C GLY A 968 34.68 -8.51 22.15
N ARG A 969 33.98 -7.58 22.79
CA ARG A 969 32.92 -6.73 22.22
C ARG A 969 33.27 -5.25 22.39
N ASP A 970 32.80 -4.39 21.50
CA ASP A 970 32.96 -2.93 21.61
C ASP A 970 32.08 -2.40 22.75
N PRO A 971 32.59 -1.55 23.66
CA PRO A 971 31.76 -0.93 24.69
C PRO A 971 30.84 0.19 24.18
N GLN A 972 30.76 0.44 22.88
CA GLN A 972 29.97 1.49 22.24
C GLN A 972 28.47 1.43 22.61
N LEU A 973 27.88 2.60 22.84
CA LEU A 973 26.47 2.81 23.17
C LEU A 973 25.90 3.87 22.23
N GLU A 974 24.64 3.80 21.83
CA GLU A 974 24.01 4.82 20.99
C GLU A 974 22.57 5.07 21.42
N GLY A 975 21.67 4.17 21.02
CA GLY A 975 20.24 4.28 21.31
C GLY A 975 19.98 4.48 22.80
N MET A 976 19.20 5.50 23.13
CA MET A 976 18.77 5.75 24.51
C MET A 976 17.36 6.32 24.53
N VAL A 977 16.59 5.91 25.53
CA VAL A 977 15.27 6.52 25.81
C VAL A 977 15.01 6.53 27.30
N THR A 978 14.30 7.56 27.78
CA THR A 978 13.83 7.59 29.16
C THR A 978 12.32 7.56 29.27
N ASP A 979 11.85 6.78 30.22
CA ASP A 979 10.43 6.67 30.56
C ASP A 979 10.03 7.83 31.48
N GLN A 980 9.20 8.74 30.95
CA GLN A 980 8.79 9.96 31.63
C GLN A 980 7.85 9.72 32.82
N GLU A 981 7.23 8.54 32.94
CA GLU A 981 6.28 8.23 34.03
C GLU A 981 6.81 7.17 34.99
N LEU A 982 7.54 6.16 34.51
CA LEU A 982 8.08 5.07 35.33
C LEU A 982 9.51 5.35 35.83
N GLY A 983 10.19 6.37 35.28
CA GLY A 983 11.50 6.80 35.75
C GLY A 983 12.63 5.80 35.45
N TYR A 984 12.58 5.16 34.29
CA TYR A 984 13.65 4.28 33.78
C TYR A 984 14.40 4.92 32.62
N LEU A 985 15.67 4.56 32.48
CA LEU A 985 16.52 4.82 31.32
C LEU A 985 16.84 3.48 30.66
N TYR A 986 16.66 3.40 29.36
CA TYR A 986 17.08 2.27 28.53
C TYR A 986 18.23 2.72 27.63
N ILE A 987 19.25 1.86 27.49
CA ILE A 987 20.47 2.13 26.72
C ILE A 987 20.78 0.91 25.85
N GLY A 988 20.92 1.12 24.54
CA GLY A 988 21.46 0.15 23.59
C GLY A 988 22.98 0.12 23.69
N GLN A 989 23.53 -1.09 23.87
CA GLN A 989 24.93 -1.38 23.63
C GLN A 989 24.99 -2.22 22.36
N GLU A 990 25.51 -1.62 21.29
CA GLU A 990 25.38 -2.05 19.88
C GLU A 990 25.54 -3.58 19.73
N ASP A 991 26.68 -4.13 20.12
CA ASP A 991 27.02 -5.55 19.95
C ASP A 991 26.74 -6.45 21.19
N VAL A 992 25.94 -5.96 22.15
CA VAL A 992 25.61 -6.68 23.39
C VAL A 992 24.11 -6.82 23.64
N GLY A 993 23.34 -5.72 23.65
CA GLY A 993 21.94 -5.75 24.08
C GLY A 993 21.42 -4.46 24.74
N ILE A 994 20.26 -4.57 25.39
CA ILE A 994 19.56 -3.43 25.99
C ILE A 994 19.71 -3.45 27.51
N TRP A 995 20.18 -2.33 28.06
CA TRP A 995 20.35 -2.14 29.50
C TRP A 995 19.27 -1.22 30.09
N LYS A 996 18.73 -1.60 31.26
CA LYS A 996 17.75 -0.83 32.04
C LYS A 996 18.39 -0.26 33.32
N TYR A 997 18.22 1.04 33.52
CA TYR A 997 18.68 1.81 34.69
C TYR A 997 17.54 2.64 35.29
N GLN A 998 17.70 3.09 36.53
CA GLN A 998 16.85 4.16 37.09
C GLN A 998 17.25 5.51 36.51
N ALA A 999 16.28 6.34 36.12
CA ALA A 999 16.53 7.64 35.50
C ALA A 999 16.75 8.78 36.52
N GLU A 1000 16.22 8.68 37.73
CA GLU A 1000 16.44 9.70 38.78
C GLU A 1000 17.95 9.90 39.08
N PRO A 1001 18.41 11.12 39.39
CA PRO A 1001 19.84 11.42 39.56
C PRO A 1001 20.48 10.75 40.79
N ASN A 1002 19.65 10.31 41.74
CA ASN A 1002 20.08 9.50 42.89
C ASN A 1002 19.94 7.98 42.64
N GLY A 1003 19.55 7.57 41.43
CA GLY A 1003 19.45 6.17 41.04
C GLY A 1003 20.81 5.49 41.01
N GLY A 1004 20.82 4.16 41.18
CA GLY A 1004 22.05 3.37 41.19
C GLY A 1004 22.84 3.42 39.86
N THR A 1005 24.11 3.00 39.91
CA THR A 1005 25.01 2.91 38.76
C THR A 1005 25.13 1.47 38.23
N THR A 1006 24.17 0.60 38.57
CA THR A 1006 24.14 -0.81 38.17
C THR A 1006 22.87 -1.04 37.38
N GLY A 1007 23.02 -1.43 36.11
CA GLY A 1007 21.91 -1.73 35.22
C GLY A 1007 21.58 -3.21 35.18
N VAL A 1008 20.44 -3.52 34.59
CA VAL A 1008 20.00 -4.88 34.26
C VAL A 1008 19.94 -5.01 32.75
N LEU A 1009 20.59 -6.05 32.21
CA LEU A 1009 20.46 -6.40 30.79
C LEU A 1009 19.10 -7.08 30.59
N ILE A 1010 18.20 -6.46 29.83
CA ILE A 1010 16.82 -6.94 29.63
C ILE A 1010 16.68 -7.84 28.39
N ASP A 1011 17.51 -7.62 27.37
CA ASP A 1011 17.70 -8.55 26.24
C ASP A 1011 19.13 -8.41 25.70
N LYS A 1012 19.55 -9.36 24.87
CA LYS A 1012 20.90 -9.44 24.28
C LYS A 1012 20.85 -9.91 22.83
N VAL A 1013 21.91 -9.60 22.09
CA VAL A 1013 22.05 -9.99 20.68
C VAL A 1013 22.16 -11.50 20.49
N LYS A 1014 21.70 -12.02 19.35
CA LYS A 1014 21.69 -13.47 19.00
C LYS A 1014 23.07 -14.09 19.16
N ASP A 1015 24.10 -13.35 18.79
CA ASP A 1015 25.51 -13.73 18.84
C ASP A 1015 26.03 -13.99 20.27
N LEU A 1016 25.36 -13.46 21.31
CA LEU A 1016 25.61 -13.75 22.72
C LEU A 1016 24.58 -14.73 23.32
N GLY A 1017 23.89 -15.49 22.47
CA GLY A 1017 22.83 -16.42 22.83
C GLY A 1017 21.52 -15.72 23.19
N GLY A 1018 21.29 -14.51 22.66
CA GLY A 1018 19.98 -13.88 22.55
C GLY A 1018 19.08 -14.60 21.56
N LYS A 1019 17.90 -14.04 21.31
CA LYS A 1019 16.92 -14.62 20.37
C LYS A 1019 16.33 -13.65 19.37
N TYR A 1020 16.25 -12.36 19.71
CA TYR A 1020 15.37 -11.43 19.01
C TYR A 1020 16.09 -10.23 18.39
N LEU A 1021 17.32 -9.94 18.84
CA LEU A 1021 18.13 -8.80 18.40
C LEU A 1021 19.33 -9.29 17.61
N GLU A 1022 19.52 -8.75 16.41
CA GLU A 1022 20.78 -8.79 15.68
C GLU A 1022 21.54 -7.50 15.97
N ASP A 1023 22.86 -7.58 16.16
CA ASP A 1023 23.71 -6.40 16.29
C ASP A 1023 23.75 -5.62 14.96
N ASP A 1024 23.64 -4.29 14.98
CA ASP A 1024 23.72 -3.42 16.16
C ASP A 1024 22.35 -3.04 16.79
N VAL A 1025 22.32 -2.90 18.12
CA VAL A 1025 21.16 -2.39 18.88
C VAL A 1025 21.16 -0.87 18.87
N GLU A 1026 20.33 -0.30 18.01
CA GLU A 1026 20.28 1.15 17.74
C GLU A 1026 19.08 1.85 18.42
N GLY A 1027 18.34 2.68 17.68
CA GLY A 1027 17.30 3.58 18.18
C GLY A 1027 16.30 2.89 19.11
N LEU A 1028 16.11 3.48 20.28
CA LEU A 1028 15.15 3.04 21.30
C LEU A 1028 14.07 4.10 21.46
N THR A 1029 12.80 3.70 21.52
CA THR A 1029 11.68 4.62 21.79
C THR A 1029 10.57 3.96 22.61
N ILE A 1030 9.68 4.76 23.21
CA ILE A 1030 8.62 4.29 24.10
C ILE A 1030 7.24 4.73 23.61
N TYR A 1031 6.38 3.75 23.38
CA TYR A 1031 4.94 3.95 23.23
C TYR A 1031 4.27 3.94 24.61
N TYR A 1032 3.52 5.01 24.94
CA TYR A 1032 2.89 5.18 26.24
C TYR A 1032 1.41 4.75 26.24
N GLY A 1033 1.11 3.59 26.83
CA GLY A 1033 -0.28 3.15 27.05
C GLY A 1033 -0.84 3.59 28.41
N ASN A 1034 -2.13 3.34 28.60
CA ASN A 1034 -2.83 3.61 29.86
C ASN A 1034 -2.16 2.92 31.07
N GLN A 1035 -2.28 3.53 32.24
CA GLN A 1035 -1.91 2.89 33.50
C GLN A 1035 -0.45 2.38 33.58
N GLY A 1036 0.47 3.07 32.90
CA GLY A 1036 1.89 2.71 32.91
C GLY A 1036 2.23 1.50 32.03
N THR A 1037 1.28 0.98 31.25
CA THR A 1037 1.55 -0.02 30.21
C THR A 1037 2.10 0.66 28.96
N GLY A 1038 2.45 -0.12 27.95
CA GLY A 1038 2.89 0.38 26.65
C GLY A 1038 3.98 -0.50 26.07
N TYR A 1039 4.83 0.08 25.22
CA TYR A 1039 5.87 -0.66 24.52
C TYR A 1039 7.21 0.05 24.56
N LEU A 1040 8.28 -0.71 24.79
CA LEU A 1040 9.64 -0.33 24.44
C LEU A 1040 9.92 -0.91 23.05
N LEU A 1041 10.28 -0.05 22.10
CA LEU A 1041 10.64 -0.42 20.74
C LEU A 1041 12.15 -0.19 20.55
N THR A 1042 12.79 -1.07 19.79
CA THR A 1042 14.22 -0.99 19.48
C THR A 1042 14.46 -1.33 18.02
N SER A 1043 15.38 -0.62 17.37
CA SER A 1043 15.97 -1.06 16.11
C SER A 1043 16.93 -2.24 16.36
N SER A 1044 16.84 -3.25 15.50
CA SER A 1044 17.71 -4.41 15.37
C SER A 1044 18.36 -4.30 14.00
N GLN A 1045 19.42 -3.49 13.92
CA GLN A 1045 19.91 -2.94 12.66
C GLN A 1045 20.42 -4.04 11.71
N GLY A 1046 21.19 -5.00 12.24
CA GLY A 1046 21.84 -6.03 11.44
C GLY A 1046 20.89 -6.97 10.69
N ASP A 1047 19.62 -7.03 11.07
CA ASP A 1047 18.61 -7.80 10.36
C ASP A 1047 17.43 -6.96 9.84
N ASN A 1048 17.57 -5.64 9.86
CA ASN A 1048 16.60 -4.67 9.34
C ASN A 1048 15.21 -4.78 9.97
N THR A 1049 15.16 -5.10 11.27
CA THR A 1049 13.89 -5.25 12.00
C THR A 1049 13.81 -4.37 13.24
N PHE A 1050 12.62 -4.30 13.81
CA PHE A 1050 12.34 -3.68 15.10
C PHE A 1050 11.76 -4.72 16.05
N VAL A 1051 12.13 -4.62 17.32
CA VAL A 1051 11.63 -5.51 18.37
C VAL A 1051 10.75 -4.72 19.34
N ALA A 1052 9.60 -5.29 19.68
CA ALA A 1052 8.68 -4.72 20.66
C ALA A 1052 8.70 -5.53 21.96
N TYR A 1053 8.86 -4.82 23.08
CA TYR A 1053 8.76 -5.33 24.43
C TYR A 1053 7.63 -4.62 25.18
N THR A 1054 7.08 -5.25 26.20
CA THR A 1054 6.25 -4.53 27.18
C THR A 1054 7.05 -3.37 27.80
N ARG A 1055 6.39 -2.26 28.08
CA ARG A 1055 7.00 -1.13 28.79
C ARG A 1055 7.14 -1.43 30.28
N GLU A 1056 6.11 -2.06 30.86
CA GLU A 1056 6.04 -2.41 32.26
C GLU A 1056 6.87 -3.65 32.63
N GLY A 1057 7.01 -3.88 33.94
CA GLY A 1057 7.60 -5.11 34.47
C GLY A 1057 9.05 -5.35 34.01
N ASN A 1058 9.31 -6.55 33.50
CA ASN A 1058 10.63 -7.01 33.06
C ASN A 1058 10.93 -6.72 31.59
N ASN A 1059 10.06 -5.98 30.89
CA ASN A 1059 10.15 -5.75 29.45
C ASN A 1059 10.10 -7.07 28.66
N ASP A 1060 9.04 -7.85 28.88
CA ASP A 1060 8.81 -9.11 28.17
C ASP A 1060 8.61 -8.88 26.66
N PHE A 1061 9.21 -9.74 25.84
CA PHE A 1061 9.10 -9.72 24.37
C PHE A 1061 7.66 -9.91 23.88
N LEU A 1062 7.25 -9.12 22.89
CA LEU A 1062 5.92 -9.17 22.27
C LEU A 1062 5.95 -9.61 20.81
N GLY A 1063 7.02 -9.33 20.08
CA GLY A 1063 7.16 -9.67 18.67
C GLY A 1063 8.16 -8.78 17.96
N ARG A 1064 8.29 -9.01 16.65
CA ARG A 1064 9.16 -8.26 15.74
C ARG A 1064 8.34 -7.76 14.56
N PHE A 1065 8.73 -6.63 14.00
CA PHE A 1065 8.21 -6.12 12.72
C PHE A 1065 9.34 -5.48 11.93
N ALA A 1066 9.16 -5.27 10.64
CA ALA A 1066 10.01 -4.38 9.84
C ALA A 1066 9.14 -3.31 9.17
N VAL A 1067 9.75 -2.29 8.58
CA VAL A 1067 9.02 -1.32 7.75
C VAL A 1067 9.22 -1.69 6.28
N GLY A 1068 8.15 -2.14 5.64
CA GLY A 1068 8.18 -2.63 4.25
C GLY A 1068 7.86 -1.54 3.24
N ASN A 1069 7.83 -1.87 1.95
CA ASN A 1069 7.46 -0.91 0.93
C ASN A 1069 5.95 -0.59 0.96
N ASN A 1070 5.59 0.56 0.38
CA ASN A 1070 4.20 0.89 0.05
C ASN A 1070 4.13 1.81 -1.18
N GLY A 1071 3.68 1.27 -2.31
CA GLY A 1071 3.68 2.01 -3.56
C GLY A 1071 5.09 2.48 -3.92
N PRO A 1072 5.32 3.79 -4.13
CA PRO A 1072 6.65 4.33 -4.46
C PRO A 1072 7.59 4.49 -3.25
N ILE A 1073 7.11 4.30 -2.02
CA ILE A 1073 7.95 4.35 -0.81
C ILE A 1073 8.56 2.97 -0.61
N ASP A 1074 9.88 2.90 -0.51
CA ASP A 1074 10.66 1.68 -0.29
C ASP A 1074 10.67 1.24 1.18
N SER A 1075 11.31 0.10 1.44
CA SER A 1075 11.46 -0.47 2.78
C SER A 1075 12.62 0.15 3.51
N VAL A 1076 12.55 0.13 4.84
CA VAL A 1076 13.63 0.61 5.70
C VAL A 1076 14.70 -0.47 5.81
N GLN A 1077 15.95 -0.09 5.59
CA GLN A 1077 17.12 -0.90 5.92
C GLN A 1077 18.11 -0.09 6.75
N GLU A 1078 18.93 -0.80 7.52
CA GLU A 1078 20.05 -0.25 8.30
C GLU A 1078 19.63 0.87 9.28
N SER A 1079 18.42 0.76 9.84
CA SER A 1079 17.84 1.82 10.65
C SER A 1079 18.66 2.15 11.90
N ASP A 1080 19.19 3.37 11.98
CA ASP A 1080 19.81 3.93 13.20
C ASP A 1080 18.69 4.35 14.19
N GLY A 1081 18.22 5.60 14.11
CA GLY A 1081 17.29 6.19 15.07
C GLY A 1081 15.81 5.99 14.75
N ALA A 1082 14.99 5.94 15.81
CA ALA A 1082 13.55 5.81 15.72
C ALA A 1082 12.83 6.52 16.87
N ASP A 1083 11.65 7.08 16.60
CA ASP A 1083 10.78 7.71 17.61
C ASP A 1083 9.31 7.36 17.38
N VAL A 1084 8.51 7.36 18.46
CA VAL A 1084 7.07 7.05 18.41
C VAL A 1084 6.27 8.01 19.27
N ILE A 1085 5.13 8.46 18.73
CA ILE A 1085 4.13 9.19 19.51
C ILE A 1085 2.75 8.62 19.23
N ASN A 1086 1.95 8.48 20.27
CA ASN A 1086 0.59 7.94 20.21
C ASN A 1086 -0.51 9.02 20.24
N VAL A 1087 -0.12 10.29 20.15
CA VAL A 1087 -1.08 11.41 20.09
C VAL A 1087 -1.63 11.52 18.66
N PRO A 1088 -2.95 11.72 18.46
CA PRO A 1088 -3.51 11.95 17.14
C PRO A 1088 -2.92 13.19 16.47
N LEU A 1089 -2.31 13.04 15.29
CA LEU A 1089 -1.64 14.13 14.56
C LEU A 1089 -2.38 14.54 13.27
N GLY A 1090 -3.71 14.33 13.24
CA GLY A 1090 -4.55 14.61 12.08
C GLY A 1090 -5.04 13.34 11.38
N SER A 1091 -5.67 13.51 10.21
CA SER A 1091 -6.27 12.40 9.46
C SER A 1091 -5.27 11.39 8.91
N ASN A 1092 -4.01 11.80 8.70
CA ASN A 1092 -2.97 10.92 8.17
C ASN A 1092 -2.35 10.02 9.26
N PHE A 1093 -2.45 10.43 10.53
CA PHE A 1093 -1.90 9.74 11.70
C PHE A 1093 -2.88 9.81 12.88
N PRO A 1094 -4.11 9.27 12.73
CA PRO A 1094 -5.16 9.39 13.74
C PRO A 1094 -4.83 8.64 15.04
N TYR A 1095 -3.95 7.65 14.99
CA TYR A 1095 -3.49 6.87 16.13
C TYR A 1095 -2.03 7.16 16.54
N GLY A 1096 -1.46 8.24 15.99
CA GLY A 1096 -0.06 8.57 16.15
C GLY A 1096 0.81 8.02 15.03
N VAL A 1097 2.12 8.21 15.16
CA VAL A 1097 3.12 7.91 14.12
C VAL A 1097 4.39 7.34 14.75
N PHE A 1098 4.97 6.38 14.06
CA PHE A 1098 6.34 5.89 14.26
C PHE A 1098 7.20 6.45 13.14
N VAL A 1099 8.33 7.07 13.49
CA VAL A 1099 9.28 7.64 12.53
C VAL A 1099 10.61 6.94 12.70
N THR A 1100 11.22 6.52 11.60
CA THR A 1100 12.49 5.81 11.64
C THR A 1100 13.37 6.20 10.46
N GLN A 1101 14.68 6.19 10.67
CA GLN A 1101 15.67 6.42 9.62
C GLN A 1101 15.73 5.22 8.66
N ASP A 1102 16.08 5.51 7.41
CA ASP A 1102 16.38 4.53 6.37
C ASP A 1102 17.77 4.82 5.79
N GLY A 1103 18.69 3.88 6.01
CA GLY A 1103 20.09 3.95 5.59
C GLY A 1103 20.30 3.57 4.12
N ASN A 1104 19.31 2.96 3.46
CA ASN A 1104 19.44 2.44 2.10
C ASN A 1104 18.26 2.86 1.19
N ASN A 1105 17.93 4.16 1.23
CA ASN A 1105 16.76 4.73 0.57
C ASN A 1105 16.86 4.67 -0.97
N LEU A 1106 15.73 4.43 -1.62
CA LEU A 1106 15.56 4.41 -3.07
C LEU A 1106 14.96 5.74 -3.60
N PRO A 1107 15.28 6.13 -4.85
CA PRO A 1107 16.16 5.44 -5.81
C PRO A 1107 17.62 5.44 -5.36
N ALA A 1108 18.30 4.29 -5.51
CA ALA A 1108 19.67 4.12 -5.06
C ALA A 1108 20.61 5.08 -5.80
N ARG A 1109 21.54 5.68 -5.06
CA ARG A 1109 22.67 6.43 -5.60
C ARG A 1109 23.95 5.71 -5.22
N LEU A 1110 24.44 4.88 -6.14
CA LEU A 1110 25.64 4.08 -5.90
C LEU A 1110 26.92 4.92 -6.07
N VAL A 1111 27.80 4.89 -5.07
CA VAL A 1111 29.14 5.50 -5.10
C VAL A 1111 30.17 4.42 -4.74
N GLU A 1112 31.33 4.44 -5.41
CA GLU A 1112 32.44 3.55 -5.06
C GLU A 1112 33.06 3.99 -3.74
N ASP A 1113 33.03 3.12 -2.73
CA ASP A 1113 33.72 3.26 -1.46
C ASP A 1113 34.54 2.00 -1.16
N ASP A 1114 35.84 2.19 -0.88
CA ASP A 1114 36.83 1.12 -0.65
C ASP A 1114 36.80 -0.10 -1.61
N GLY A 1115 36.32 0.10 -2.84
CA GLY A 1115 36.28 -0.92 -3.90
C GLY A 1115 34.95 -1.65 -4.05
N GLU A 1116 33.93 -1.27 -3.27
CA GLU A 1116 32.54 -1.73 -3.39
C GLU A 1116 31.62 -0.54 -3.72
N PHE A 1117 30.44 -0.82 -4.29
CA PHE A 1117 29.46 0.23 -4.62
C PHE A 1117 28.39 0.26 -3.53
N GLU A 1118 28.34 1.35 -2.77
CA GLU A 1118 27.41 1.56 -1.67
C GLU A 1118 26.32 2.53 -2.08
N ASN A 1119 25.08 2.31 -1.63
CA ASN A 1119 24.03 3.30 -1.76
C ASN A 1119 24.22 4.39 -0.72
N VAL A 1120 24.42 5.64 -1.16
CA VAL A 1120 24.63 6.77 -0.23
C VAL A 1120 23.34 7.55 0.04
N ASN A 1121 22.19 7.11 -0.47
CA ASN A 1121 20.91 7.79 -0.28
C ASN A 1121 20.24 7.32 1.02
N THR A 1122 19.90 8.26 1.90
CA THR A 1122 19.27 8.04 3.21
C THR A 1122 18.07 8.97 3.38
N ASN A 1123 17.09 8.60 4.20
CA ASN A 1123 16.00 9.51 4.62
C ASN A 1123 15.29 9.01 5.90
N PHE A 1124 14.07 9.49 6.15
CA PHE A 1124 13.21 8.99 7.23
C PHE A 1124 11.84 8.57 6.67
N LYS A 1125 11.29 7.48 7.20
CA LYS A 1125 9.93 7.00 6.91
C LYS A 1125 8.99 7.27 8.07
N LEU A 1126 7.75 7.64 7.75
CA LEU A 1126 6.67 7.85 8.70
C LEU A 1126 5.63 6.73 8.51
N VAL A 1127 5.40 5.98 9.59
CA VAL A 1127 4.52 4.82 9.63
C VAL A 1127 3.36 5.11 10.57
N PRO A 1128 2.09 5.09 10.10
CA PRO A 1128 0.94 5.16 10.99
C PRO A 1128 1.00 4.06 12.05
N TRP A 1129 0.80 4.42 13.32
CA TRP A 1129 0.96 3.47 14.43
C TRP A 1129 0.08 2.22 14.26
N GLU A 1130 -1.13 2.39 13.72
CA GLU A 1130 -2.06 1.31 13.44
C GLU A 1130 -1.48 0.25 12.50
N ASN A 1131 -0.64 0.63 11.52
CA ASN A 1131 -0.02 -0.31 10.59
C ASN A 1131 0.98 -1.22 11.32
N ILE A 1132 1.70 -0.70 12.33
CA ILE A 1132 2.57 -1.50 13.20
C ILE A 1132 1.74 -2.34 14.15
N ALA A 1133 0.77 -1.73 14.83
CA ALA A 1133 -0.02 -2.40 15.84
C ALA A 1133 -0.77 -3.62 15.28
N TYR A 1134 -1.32 -3.53 14.07
CA TYR A 1134 -2.04 -4.62 13.42
C TYR A 1134 -1.14 -5.63 12.70
N ALA A 1135 0.16 -5.37 12.54
CA ALA A 1135 1.11 -6.33 11.97
C ALA A 1135 1.36 -7.53 12.90
N PHE A 1136 1.10 -7.38 14.20
CA PHE A 1136 1.33 -8.43 15.19
C PHE A 1136 0.18 -9.45 15.19
N PRO A 1137 0.46 -10.76 15.37
CA PRO A 1137 -0.58 -11.79 15.46
C PRO A 1137 -1.63 -11.53 16.54
N THR A 1138 -1.20 -10.91 17.65
CA THR A 1138 -2.09 -10.26 18.61
C THR A 1138 -1.83 -8.76 18.49
N PRO A 1139 -2.80 -7.97 17.99
CA PRO A 1139 -2.57 -6.56 17.75
C PRO A 1139 -2.09 -5.81 19.01
N LEU A 1140 -1.14 -4.90 18.83
CA LEU A 1140 -0.73 -3.97 19.87
C LEU A 1140 -1.86 -2.97 20.16
N VAL A 1141 -1.78 -2.29 21.30
CA VAL A 1141 -2.79 -1.35 21.77
C VAL A 1141 -2.76 -0.08 20.92
N LEU A 1142 -3.96 0.36 20.53
CA LEU A 1142 -4.24 1.71 20.04
C LEU A 1142 -4.80 2.54 21.20
N ASP A 1143 -3.94 3.31 21.86
CA ASP A 1143 -4.32 4.26 22.91
C ASP A 1143 -3.83 5.64 22.54
N THR A 1144 -4.76 6.55 22.29
CA THR A 1144 -4.48 7.92 21.87
C THR A 1144 -4.79 8.96 22.94
N THR A 1145 -5.19 8.52 24.13
CA THR A 1145 -5.84 9.39 25.11
C THR A 1145 -5.20 9.36 26.50
N SER A 1146 -4.46 8.30 26.82
CA SER A 1146 -3.95 8.11 28.18
C SER A 1146 -2.62 8.82 28.45
N TYR A 1147 -1.89 9.23 27.40
CA TYR A 1147 -0.62 9.92 27.52
C TYR A 1147 -0.70 11.37 27.04
N ASP A 1148 -0.22 12.30 27.87
CA ASP A 1148 0.02 13.70 27.50
C ASP A 1148 1.53 13.96 27.61
N PRO A 1149 2.26 14.13 26.49
CA PRO A 1149 3.71 14.34 26.52
C PRO A 1149 4.12 15.64 27.25
N ARG A 1150 3.19 16.59 27.45
CA ARG A 1150 3.46 17.82 28.21
C ARG A 1150 3.28 17.65 29.72
N ASN A 1151 2.49 16.66 30.13
CA ASN A 1151 2.13 16.41 31.52
C ASN A 1151 2.13 14.90 31.82
N PRO A 1152 3.28 14.21 31.71
CA PRO A 1152 3.38 12.79 32.01
C PRO A 1152 2.94 12.51 33.47
N SER A 1153 2.17 11.44 33.68
CA SER A 1153 1.53 11.15 34.97
C SER A 1153 2.41 10.24 35.85
N PRO A 1154 2.79 10.63 37.08
CA PRO A 1154 3.71 9.86 37.91
C PRO A 1154 3.02 8.72 38.70
N TYR A 1155 1.83 8.26 38.30
CA TYR A 1155 0.90 7.49 39.14
C TYR A 1155 1.46 6.16 39.70
N TYR A 1156 2.55 5.62 39.14
CA TYR A 1156 3.13 4.32 39.52
C TYR A 1156 4.50 4.39 40.19
N LEU A 1157 5.11 5.58 40.32
CA LEU A 1157 6.39 5.74 41.01
C LEU A 1157 6.27 5.70 42.52
N PHE A 1158 5.09 6.04 43.06
CA PHE A 1158 4.86 6.17 44.49
C PHE A 1158 4.00 5.01 45.01
N ASP A 1159 4.48 4.32 46.05
CA ASP A 1159 3.64 3.38 46.79
C ASP A 1159 2.52 4.12 47.57
N SER A 1160 1.61 3.38 48.20
CA SER A 1160 0.52 3.96 49.02
C SER A 1160 0.99 4.87 50.19
N ASN A 1161 2.30 4.91 50.47
CA ASN A 1161 2.93 5.76 51.48
C ASN A 1161 3.67 6.97 50.89
N ASN A 1162 3.54 7.23 49.58
CA ASN A 1162 4.20 8.33 48.88
C ASN A 1162 5.75 8.24 48.90
N THR A 1163 6.29 7.02 48.96
CA THR A 1163 7.70 6.71 48.80
C THR A 1163 7.96 6.08 47.45
N ILE A 1164 9.13 6.35 46.83
CA ILE A 1164 9.51 5.71 45.57
C ILE A 1164 9.47 4.19 45.78
N ALA A 1165 8.58 3.49 45.08
CA ALA A 1165 8.44 2.04 45.21
C ALA A 1165 9.80 1.40 44.86
N SER A 1166 10.32 0.55 45.75
CA SER A 1166 11.58 -0.19 45.48
C SER A 1166 11.32 -1.16 44.32
N PRO A 1167 11.93 -0.97 43.13
CA PRO A 1167 11.64 -1.82 41.99
C PRO A 1167 12.74 -2.87 41.87
N LEU A 1168 12.69 -3.89 42.72
CA LEU A 1168 13.35 -5.19 42.48
C LEU A 1168 12.57 -6.38 43.11
N GLU A 1169 11.46 -6.14 43.82
CA GLU A 1169 10.56 -7.20 44.29
C GLU A 1169 9.10 -6.83 44.00
N VAL A 1170 8.59 -7.21 42.81
CA VAL A 1170 7.14 -7.37 42.63
C VAL A 1170 6.88 -8.79 42.14
N THR A 1171 6.44 -9.60 43.09
CA THR A 1171 5.80 -10.89 42.93
C THR A 1171 4.65 -10.85 41.93
N SER A 1172 4.55 -11.92 41.13
CA SER A 1172 3.46 -12.28 40.22
C SER A 1172 2.10 -11.61 40.51
N LEU A 1173 1.62 -10.79 39.58
CA LEU A 1173 0.21 -10.43 39.50
C LEU A 1173 -0.56 -11.63 38.94
N GLY A 1174 -0.98 -12.51 39.85
CA GLY A 1174 -2.00 -13.51 39.59
C GLY A 1174 -3.40 -12.89 39.70
N ASP A 1175 -4.26 -13.30 38.78
CA ASP A 1175 -5.73 -13.26 38.82
C ASP A 1175 -6.41 -11.89 38.96
N ILE A 1176 -6.70 -11.25 37.81
CA ILE A 1176 -8.01 -10.60 37.61
C ILE A 1176 -8.50 -10.99 36.21
N ALA A 1177 -9.55 -11.82 36.20
CA ALA A 1177 -10.24 -12.36 35.03
C ALA A 1177 -11.31 -11.43 34.45
#